data_AF-A0A7J3B7W1-F1
#
_entry.id   AF-A0A7J3B7W1-F1
#
_cell.length_a   1.000
_cell.length_b   1.000
_cell.length_c   1.000
_cell.angle_alpha   90.00
_cell.angle_beta   90.00
_cell.angle_gamma   90.00
#
_symmetry.space_group_name_H-M   'P 1'
#
loop_
_entity.id
_entity.type
_entity.pdbx_description
1 polymer ?
#
loop_
_entity_poly.entity_id
_entity_poly.type
_entity_poly.pdbx_seq_one_letter_code
_entity_poly.pdbx_strand_id
1 'polypeptide(L)'
;MQSTLNVNGRDYRYFPISVLKEKGYDVDSLPYVTKILLENLLRKMDGKVVTEEHVKKLLDRTKEEIPFFPSRVILQDYTGIPLIVDLIAMRNAARKAGKDPGKINPVIPVQLVADHSLQVDLFGTSYALFENRALEYKRNRERYAALKWAQNNFKNMKIVPPGNGIVHQVNIEFLSEVVMEKDGLLYPDTLIGTDSHTTMVNGISVLGWGVGGLEAEAVIVGEPSYIVVPEVVGVELKGKPREGVTATDIVLSITEFLRKANVVGKIVEFYGEGLRYLSAQDKTTISNMSPEYGATAGFFPYMKSTSSYLSLTGRSREHIAIVENYLKAQGLYYDGKKKKYDSYLQFDLSKVETSIAGPANPEDRISVSNVSYIRKIIQTTVSKITGREETRTFRLQFGESDVAIKDGSIAIAAITSCTNTSNPDVLIGAALVARNAVQRGLSRRPYVKTSFAPGSPVVQEYLEKSGLQPYLDALGFHIVGFGCTTCIGNSGPLIREVEEAIKRDKMVTVAVLSGNRNFEGRINPLVSGSFLSSPLLVIAYSLAGRIDIDFSSEPLGYDPNGKPVFLKDIWPDLQTIRKYEKEFLKRKFYLLKKDRIFEGVDEWKELVVPTGSEYIFDPSSTYVREPPWFDTQSSLAPLKNARILAIFGDRITTDHISPAGAIVQDMDKYREIWRRLQNGDKGALNLADSPAARYLMEKGVSPDDFNSFGARRGNHEVMVRGGFSNPKIRNLMVEENGGFTVHYP
;
A
#
# COMPACT_ATOMS: atom_id res chain seq x y z
N MET A 1 38.84 -5.86 8.53
CA MET A 1 37.41 -6.24 8.59
C MET A 1 36.80 -6.54 7.23
N GLN A 2 37.43 -6.20 6.10
CA GLN A 2 36.91 -6.56 4.77
C GLN A 2 37.49 -7.91 4.32
N SER A 3 36.69 -8.71 3.60
CA SER A 3 37.11 -9.97 2.96
C SER A 3 36.73 -9.95 1.48
N THR A 4 37.23 -10.93 0.73
CA THR A 4 37.00 -11.10 -0.71
C THR A 4 36.20 -12.37 -0.96
N LEU A 5 35.22 -12.28 -1.85
CA LEU A 5 34.40 -13.38 -2.34
C LEU A 5 34.58 -13.46 -3.86
N ASN A 6 35.12 -14.59 -4.34
CA ASN A 6 35.19 -14.86 -5.77
C ASN A 6 33.87 -15.47 -6.26
N VAL A 7 33.23 -14.84 -7.24
CA VAL A 7 32.03 -15.35 -7.91
C VAL A 7 32.29 -15.39 -9.41
N ASN A 8 32.32 -16.60 -9.98
CA ASN A 8 32.55 -16.83 -11.42
C ASN A 8 33.81 -16.13 -11.96
N GLY A 9 34.89 -16.10 -11.18
CA GLY A 9 36.17 -15.50 -11.61
C GLY A 9 36.27 -13.98 -11.38
N ARG A 10 35.25 -13.33 -10.83
CA ARG A 10 35.31 -11.93 -10.39
C ARG A 10 35.34 -11.83 -8.88
N ASP A 11 36.28 -11.03 -8.37
CA ASP A 11 36.43 -10.75 -6.94
C ASP A 11 35.52 -9.60 -6.51
N TYR A 12 34.78 -9.84 -5.43
CA TYR A 12 33.94 -8.87 -4.76
C TYR A 12 34.38 -8.72 -3.32
N ARG A 13 34.33 -7.50 -2.80
CA ARG A 13 34.64 -7.23 -1.41
C ARG A 13 33.36 -7.24 -0.58
N TYR A 14 33.46 -7.62 0.68
CA TYR A 14 32.35 -7.55 1.64
C TYR A 14 32.83 -7.50 3.08
N PHE A 15 31.92 -7.20 4.02
CA PHE A 15 32.17 -7.21 5.46
C PHE A 15 31.61 -8.50 6.07
N PRO A 16 32.44 -9.54 6.29
CA PRO A 16 31.99 -10.81 6.83
C PRO A 16 31.51 -10.68 8.28
N ILE A 17 30.29 -11.15 8.56
CA ILE A 17 29.77 -11.25 9.94
C ILE A 17 30.56 -12.31 10.74
N SER A 18 31.20 -13.26 10.07
CA SER A 18 31.99 -14.33 10.70
C SER A 18 33.16 -13.82 11.55
N VAL A 19 33.62 -12.59 11.35
CA VAL A 19 34.66 -11.97 12.22
C VAL A 19 34.22 -11.86 13.67
N LEU A 20 32.91 -11.83 13.93
CA LEU A 20 32.37 -11.83 15.29
C LEU A 20 32.51 -13.20 15.95
N LYS A 21 32.60 -14.29 15.18
CA LYS A 21 32.89 -15.63 15.73
C LYS A 21 34.30 -15.71 16.29
N GLU A 22 35.26 -15.07 15.62
CA GLU A 22 36.64 -14.96 16.09
C GLU A 22 36.73 -14.18 17.42
N LYS A 23 35.78 -13.27 17.66
CA LYS A 23 35.59 -12.56 18.93
C LYS A 23 34.77 -13.34 19.97
N GLY A 24 34.39 -14.59 19.69
CA GLY A 24 33.68 -15.48 20.63
C GLY A 24 32.15 -15.41 20.59
N TYR A 25 31.55 -14.69 19.63
CA TYR A 25 30.09 -14.58 19.52
C TYR A 25 29.46 -15.73 18.73
N ASP A 26 28.32 -16.24 19.22
CA ASP A 26 27.49 -17.24 18.53
C ASP A 26 26.62 -16.58 17.45
N VAL A 27 27.21 -16.30 16.29
CA VAL A 27 26.54 -15.67 15.16
C VAL A 27 25.56 -16.62 14.45
N ASP A 28 25.83 -17.93 14.44
CA ASP A 28 25.07 -18.89 13.61
C ASP A 28 23.63 -19.07 14.08
N SER A 29 23.43 -18.96 15.39
CA SER A 29 22.12 -19.07 16.03
C SER A 29 21.32 -17.76 16.00
N LEU A 30 21.91 -16.63 15.59
CA LEU A 30 21.18 -15.36 15.51
C LEU A 30 20.09 -15.39 14.44
N PRO A 31 18.96 -14.67 14.66
CA PRO A 31 17.97 -14.41 13.62
C PRO A 31 18.60 -13.82 12.36
N TYR A 32 17.99 -14.10 11.21
CA TYR A 32 18.45 -13.59 9.92
C TYR A 32 18.43 -12.06 9.88
N VAL A 33 17.38 -11.43 10.45
CA VAL A 33 17.30 -9.97 10.53
C VAL A 33 18.41 -9.38 11.40
N THR A 34 18.72 -9.99 12.55
CA THR A 34 19.84 -9.55 13.41
C THR A 34 21.16 -9.58 12.66
N LYS A 35 21.40 -10.60 11.82
CA LYS A 35 22.59 -10.69 10.96
C LYS A 35 22.65 -9.56 9.91
N ILE A 36 21.52 -9.19 9.31
CA ILE A 36 21.44 -8.06 8.37
C ILE A 36 21.79 -6.74 9.08
N LEU A 37 21.27 -6.52 10.30
CA LEU A 37 21.59 -5.33 11.10
C LEU A 37 23.07 -5.33 11.54
N LEU A 38 23.65 -6.49 11.86
CA LEU A 38 25.08 -6.60 12.16
C LEU A 38 25.95 -6.26 10.94
N GLU A 39 25.61 -6.76 9.75
CA GLU A 39 26.31 -6.36 8.52
C GLU A 39 26.27 -4.84 8.34
N ASN A 40 25.11 -4.23 8.59
CA ASN A 40 24.93 -2.79 8.45
C ASN A 40 25.89 -2.00 9.35
N LEU A 41 25.95 -2.36 10.63
CA LEU A 41 26.85 -1.74 11.61
C LEU A 41 28.32 -2.01 11.27
N LEU A 42 28.69 -3.24 10.91
CA LEU A 42 30.08 -3.59 10.57
C LEU A 42 30.58 -2.82 9.34
N ARG A 43 29.74 -2.67 8.31
CA ARG A 43 30.07 -1.92 7.10
C ARG A 43 30.15 -0.41 7.35
N LYS A 44 29.41 0.10 8.35
CA LYS A 44 29.32 1.54 8.67
C LYS A 44 30.16 1.98 9.85
N MET A 45 30.91 1.06 10.47
CA MET A 45 31.81 1.31 11.58
C MET A 45 32.80 2.43 11.26
N ASP A 46 32.73 3.55 12.00
CA ASP A 46 33.57 4.73 11.83
C ASP A 46 34.17 5.25 13.15
N GLY A 47 33.76 4.66 14.29
CA GLY A 47 34.19 5.06 15.64
C GLY A 47 33.54 6.36 16.14
N LYS A 48 32.59 6.94 15.41
CA LYS A 48 31.89 8.19 15.75
C LYS A 48 30.37 7.98 15.76
N VAL A 49 29.78 7.78 14.59
CA VAL A 49 28.34 7.51 14.46
C VAL A 49 28.07 6.05 14.76
N VAL A 50 28.93 5.15 14.27
CA VAL A 50 28.85 3.71 14.52
C VAL A 50 30.08 3.25 15.28
N THR A 51 29.87 2.76 16.49
CA THR A 51 30.90 2.28 17.42
C THR A 51 30.78 0.77 17.67
N GLU A 52 31.81 0.16 18.24
CA GLU A 52 31.75 -1.24 18.68
C GLU A 52 30.66 -1.48 19.74
N GLU A 53 30.30 -0.44 20.50
CA GLU A 53 29.20 -0.50 21.47
C GLU A 53 27.87 -0.82 20.79
N HIS A 54 27.57 -0.23 19.63
CA HIS A 54 26.33 -0.53 18.90
C HIS A 54 26.27 -2.00 18.45
N VAL A 55 27.40 -2.58 18.03
CA VAL A 55 27.49 -4.00 17.69
C VAL A 55 27.20 -4.85 18.92
N LYS A 56 27.76 -4.47 20.08
CA LYS A 56 27.51 -5.15 21.35
C LYS A 56 26.04 -5.04 21.78
N LYS A 57 25.42 -3.85 21.70
CA LYS A 57 23.98 -3.64 22.00
C LYS A 57 23.09 -4.59 21.20
N LEU A 58 23.37 -4.76 19.91
CA LEU A 58 22.61 -5.66 19.04
C LEU A 58 22.83 -7.15 19.38
N LEU A 59 24.06 -7.55 19.72
CA LEU A 59 24.37 -8.93 20.13
C LEU A 59 23.77 -9.28 21.50
N ASP A 60 23.84 -8.34 22.44
CA ASP A 60 23.32 -8.47 23.80
C ASP A 60 21.80 -8.20 23.90
N ARG A 61 21.19 -7.71 22.81
CA ARG A 61 19.75 -7.37 22.68
C ARG A 61 19.28 -6.34 23.71
N THR A 62 20.07 -5.30 23.92
CA THR A 62 19.68 -4.22 24.85
C THR A 62 18.58 -3.36 24.24
N LYS A 63 17.64 -2.83 25.04
CA LYS A 63 16.54 -1.97 24.54
C LYS A 63 16.99 -0.52 24.30
N GLU A 64 18.14 -0.36 23.65
CA GLU A 64 18.77 0.92 23.35
C GLU A 64 18.78 1.19 21.84
N GLU A 65 19.05 2.44 21.48
CA GLU A 65 19.12 2.85 20.08
C GLU A 65 20.44 2.41 19.41
N ILE A 66 20.33 2.03 18.14
CA ILE A 66 21.44 1.80 17.22
C ILE A 66 21.19 2.57 15.92
N PRO A 67 22.26 3.07 15.27
CA PRO A 67 22.13 3.69 13.96
C PRO A 67 21.91 2.62 12.88
N PHE A 68 20.98 2.90 11.97
CA PHE A 68 20.69 2.07 10.81
C PHE A 68 20.82 2.90 9.52
N PHE A 69 21.64 2.41 8.60
CA PHE A 69 21.86 3.03 7.29
C PHE A 69 21.23 2.18 6.19
N PRO A 70 19.99 2.45 5.76
CA PRO A 70 19.39 1.71 4.67
C PRO A 70 20.20 1.86 3.38
N SER A 71 20.15 0.84 2.53
CA SER A 71 20.85 0.86 1.24
C SER A 71 20.22 1.79 0.22
N ARG A 72 18.92 2.07 0.34
CA ARG A 72 18.11 2.93 -0.53
C ARG A 72 16.81 3.35 0.18
N VAL A 73 16.11 4.32 -0.41
CA VAL A 73 14.78 4.77 0.03
C VAL A 73 13.77 4.59 -1.10
N ILE A 74 12.56 4.15 -0.77
CA ILE A 74 11.44 4.08 -1.71
C ILE A 74 10.31 5.05 -1.33
N LEU A 75 9.76 5.75 -2.31
CA LEU A 75 8.72 6.75 -2.15
C LEU A 75 7.52 6.45 -3.04
N GLN A 76 6.38 7.01 -2.70
CA GLN A 76 5.20 7.11 -3.56
C GLN A 76 4.78 8.58 -3.70
N ASP A 77 3.94 8.95 -4.67
CA ASP A 77 3.71 10.36 -5.03
C ASP A 77 3.01 11.23 -3.97
N TYR A 78 2.12 10.70 -3.13
CA TYR A 78 1.51 11.46 -2.02
C TYR A 78 2.55 11.84 -0.94
N THR A 79 3.54 11.01 -0.66
CA THR A 79 4.59 11.32 0.35
C THR A 79 5.90 11.81 -0.26
N GLY A 80 6.14 11.53 -1.53
CA GLY A 80 7.32 11.96 -2.26
C GLY A 80 7.23 13.40 -2.73
N ILE A 81 6.05 13.91 -3.06
CA ILE A 81 5.84 15.33 -3.37
C ILE A 81 6.31 16.25 -2.23
N PRO A 82 5.82 16.13 -0.97
CA PRO A 82 6.27 17.01 0.10
C PRO A 82 7.79 16.89 0.33
N LEU A 83 8.34 15.68 0.29
CA LEU A 83 9.79 15.46 0.44
C LEU A 83 10.59 16.17 -0.66
N ILE A 84 10.14 16.10 -1.92
CA ILE A 84 10.77 16.81 -3.03
C ILE A 84 10.66 18.33 -2.82
N VAL A 85 9.52 18.81 -2.34
CA VAL A 85 9.31 20.23 -2.00
C VAL A 85 10.27 20.67 -0.90
N ASP A 86 10.48 19.86 0.13
CA ASP A 86 11.40 20.16 1.22
C ASP A 86 12.85 20.18 0.72
N LEU A 87 13.28 19.22 -0.11
CA LEU A 87 14.61 19.24 -0.75
C LEU A 87 14.84 20.47 -1.64
N ILE A 88 13.81 20.91 -2.38
CA ILE A 88 13.87 22.14 -3.18
C ILE A 88 14.00 23.36 -2.26
N ALA A 89 13.21 23.43 -1.19
CA ALA A 89 13.25 24.51 -0.21
C ALA A 89 14.61 24.58 0.50
N MET A 90 15.22 23.43 0.82
CA MET A 90 16.59 23.35 1.33
C MET A 90 17.62 23.91 0.35
N ARG A 91 17.49 23.62 -0.96
CA ARG A 91 18.35 24.23 -2.00
C ARG A 91 18.18 25.75 -2.04
N ASN A 92 16.95 26.24 -1.96
CA ASN A 92 16.67 27.68 -1.94
C ASN A 92 17.24 28.35 -0.69
N ALA A 93 17.10 27.73 0.49
CA ALA A 93 17.67 28.21 1.74
C ALA A 93 19.20 28.23 1.71
N ALA A 94 19.84 27.17 1.19
CA ALA A 94 21.29 27.12 1.00
C ALA A 94 21.78 28.28 0.11
N ARG A 95 21.08 28.54 -1.00
CA ARG A 95 21.39 29.67 -1.89
C ARG A 95 21.21 31.03 -1.18
N LYS A 96 20.09 31.25 -0.50
CA LYS A 96 19.84 32.47 0.31
C LYS A 96 20.96 32.69 1.34
N ALA A 97 21.53 31.62 1.88
CA ALA A 97 22.66 31.65 2.82
C ALA A 97 24.06 31.69 2.15
N GLY A 98 24.14 31.86 0.82
CA GLY A 98 25.42 31.91 0.08
C GLY A 98 26.16 30.57 -0.01
N LYS A 99 25.49 29.44 0.24
CA LYS A 99 26.03 28.07 0.15
C LYS A 99 25.68 27.43 -1.19
N ASP A 100 26.45 26.42 -1.60
CA ASP A 100 26.20 25.65 -2.82
C ASP A 100 24.95 24.75 -2.68
N PRO A 101 23.86 25.02 -3.42
CA PRO A 101 22.65 24.20 -3.38
C PRO A 101 22.86 22.79 -3.96
N GLY A 102 23.88 22.59 -4.81
CA GLY A 102 24.19 21.28 -5.39
C GLY A 102 24.61 20.22 -4.37
N LYS A 103 25.01 20.64 -3.16
CA LYS A 103 25.29 19.74 -2.04
C LYS A 103 24.04 19.13 -1.43
N ILE A 104 22.88 19.76 -1.59
CA ILE A 104 21.59 19.18 -1.18
C ILE A 104 21.16 18.22 -2.29
N ASN A 105 21.49 16.94 -2.08
CA ASN A 105 21.19 15.87 -3.02
C ASN A 105 21.09 14.52 -2.28
N PRO A 106 20.22 13.60 -2.72
CA PRO A 106 20.21 12.24 -2.22
C PRO A 106 21.60 11.58 -2.26
N VAL A 107 22.09 11.11 -1.11
CA VAL A 107 23.41 10.43 -1.01
C VAL A 107 23.31 8.91 -1.20
N ILE A 108 22.09 8.38 -1.14
CA ILE A 108 21.73 6.99 -1.45
C ILE A 108 20.69 6.97 -2.59
N PRO A 109 20.48 5.81 -3.25
CA PRO A 109 19.40 5.67 -4.24
C PRO A 109 18.02 5.98 -3.65
N VAL A 110 17.26 6.81 -4.36
CA VAL A 110 15.85 7.13 -4.06
C VAL A 110 15.02 6.72 -5.26
N GLN A 111 14.03 5.87 -5.04
CA GLN A 111 13.13 5.39 -6.07
C GLN A 111 11.71 5.81 -5.73
N LEU A 112 11.08 6.62 -6.58
CA LEU A 112 9.69 7.06 -6.39
C LEU A 112 8.79 6.39 -7.41
N VAL A 113 7.64 5.87 -7.00
CA VAL A 113 6.61 5.33 -7.90
C VAL A 113 5.34 6.15 -7.78
N ALA A 114 4.84 6.72 -8.88
CA ALA A 114 3.61 7.50 -8.86
C ALA A 114 2.39 6.61 -9.08
N ASP A 115 1.64 6.34 -8.02
CA ASP A 115 0.57 5.33 -7.98
C ASP A 115 -0.63 5.68 -7.08
N HIS A 116 -0.55 6.74 -6.27
CA HIS A 116 -1.61 7.18 -5.34
C HIS A 116 -2.57 8.21 -5.94
N SER A 117 -2.34 8.65 -7.18
CA SER A 117 -3.12 9.71 -7.82
C SER A 117 -4.31 9.22 -8.65
N LEU A 118 -4.21 8.01 -9.21
CA LEU A 118 -5.27 7.41 -10.01
C LEU A 118 -6.52 7.13 -9.18
N GLN A 119 -7.69 7.48 -9.72
CA GLN A 119 -9.00 7.21 -9.13
C GLN A 119 -9.86 6.38 -10.08
N VAL A 120 -10.80 5.63 -9.54
CA VAL A 120 -11.76 4.83 -10.33
C VAL A 120 -12.98 5.68 -10.68
N ASP A 121 -12.78 6.73 -11.48
CA ASP A 121 -13.85 7.62 -11.95
C ASP A 121 -14.82 6.88 -12.87
N LEU A 122 -14.28 6.19 -13.87
CA LEU A 122 -14.97 5.31 -14.80
C LEU A 122 -14.63 3.84 -14.51
N PHE A 123 -15.61 2.95 -14.72
CA PHE A 123 -15.50 1.53 -14.39
C PHE A 123 -16.43 0.68 -15.28
N GLY A 124 -16.22 -0.64 -15.28
CA GLY A 124 -17.11 -1.56 -15.99
C GLY A 124 -17.08 -1.48 -17.52
N THR A 125 -16.09 -0.79 -18.11
CA THR A 125 -15.97 -0.60 -19.56
C THR A 125 -14.50 -0.53 -19.99
N SER A 126 -14.21 -0.86 -21.24
CA SER A 126 -12.87 -0.78 -21.84
C SER A 126 -12.31 0.65 -21.91
N TYR A 127 -13.19 1.67 -21.90
CA TYR A 127 -12.77 3.08 -21.85
C TYR A 127 -12.19 3.49 -20.48
N ALA A 128 -12.43 2.72 -19.42
CA ALA A 128 -12.07 3.10 -18.05
C ALA A 128 -10.57 3.37 -17.88
N LEU A 129 -9.71 2.53 -18.47
CA LEU A 129 -8.26 2.71 -18.42
C LEU A 129 -7.80 4.07 -18.98
N PHE A 130 -8.37 4.48 -20.12
CA PHE A 130 -8.00 5.71 -20.81
C PHE A 130 -8.55 6.94 -20.07
N GLU A 131 -9.84 6.94 -19.74
CA GLU A 131 -10.50 8.08 -19.12
C GLU A 131 -9.98 8.35 -17.70
N ASN A 132 -9.76 7.31 -16.89
CA ASN A 132 -9.21 7.49 -15.55
C ASN A 132 -7.79 8.06 -15.59
N ARG A 133 -6.98 7.62 -16.56
CA ARG A 133 -5.63 8.19 -16.78
C ARG A 133 -5.70 9.64 -17.23
N ALA A 134 -6.56 9.97 -18.19
CA ALA A 134 -6.72 11.34 -18.66
C ALA A 134 -7.12 12.29 -17.51
N LEU A 135 -8.06 11.85 -16.65
CA LEU A 135 -8.45 12.58 -15.45
C LEU A 135 -7.32 12.68 -14.42
N GLU A 136 -6.54 11.61 -14.22
CA GLU A 136 -5.36 11.62 -13.35
C GLU A 136 -4.35 12.69 -13.80
N TYR A 137 -3.99 12.72 -15.08
CA TYR A 137 -3.05 13.72 -15.60
C TYR A 137 -3.61 15.15 -15.54
N LYS A 138 -4.91 15.32 -15.84
CA LYS A 138 -5.58 16.62 -15.72
C LYS A 138 -5.50 17.16 -14.29
N ARG A 139 -5.79 16.33 -13.29
CA ARG A 139 -5.85 16.72 -11.86
C ARG A 139 -4.48 16.89 -11.21
N ASN A 140 -3.44 16.26 -11.75
CA ASN A 140 -2.13 16.15 -11.08
C ASN A 140 -0.97 16.75 -11.89
N ARG A 141 -1.27 17.46 -12.98
CA ARG A 141 -0.27 18.05 -13.89
C ARG A 141 0.86 18.80 -13.17
N GLU A 142 0.53 19.65 -12.21
CA GLU A 142 1.51 20.46 -11.49
C GLU A 142 2.42 19.61 -10.56
N ARG A 143 1.82 18.64 -9.86
CA ARG A 143 2.54 17.69 -9.01
C ARG A 143 3.52 16.87 -9.86
N TYR A 144 3.06 16.36 -10.99
CA TYR A 144 3.89 15.58 -11.91
C TYR A 144 4.99 16.41 -12.57
N ALA A 145 4.74 17.70 -12.85
CA ALA A 145 5.78 18.61 -13.29
C ALA A 145 6.89 18.77 -12.23
N ALA A 146 6.53 18.89 -10.94
CA ALA A 146 7.51 18.92 -9.85
C ALA A 146 8.30 17.60 -9.73
N LEU A 147 7.63 16.44 -9.83
CA LEU A 147 8.31 15.14 -9.87
C LEU A 147 9.29 15.03 -11.05
N LYS A 148 8.82 15.35 -12.26
CA LYS A 148 9.65 15.27 -13.47
C LYS A 148 10.82 16.26 -13.42
N TRP A 149 10.64 17.44 -12.83
CA TRP A 149 11.74 18.36 -12.56
C TRP A 149 12.75 17.74 -11.58
N ALA A 150 12.29 17.13 -10.49
CA ALA A 150 13.14 16.50 -9.48
C ALA A 150 13.97 15.34 -10.06
N GLN A 151 13.35 14.49 -10.89
CA GLN A 151 14.03 13.42 -11.63
C GLN A 151 15.21 13.94 -12.46
N ASN A 152 15.07 15.12 -13.07
CA ASN A 152 16.11 15.71 -13.91
C ASN A 152 17.23 16.40 -13.11
N ASN A 153 16.98 16.74 -11.84
CA ASN A 153 17.83 17.68 -11.07
C ASN A 153 18.43 17.12 -9.76
N PHE A 154 17.97 15.96 -9.30
CA PHE A 154 18.56 15.24 -8.17
C PHE A 154 19.28 13.97 -8.64
N LYS A 155 20.58 13.88 -8.37
CA LYS A 155 21.36 12.65 -8.60
C LYS A 155 20.84 11.56 -7.66
N ASN A 156 20.93 10.30 -8.07
CA ASN A 156 20.42 9.12 -7.35
C ASN A 156 18.89 9.04 -7.19
N MET A 157 18.12 9.98 -7.74
CA MET A 157 16.66 9.90 -7.77
C MET A 157 16.19 9.28 -9.09
N LYS A 158 15.35 8.23 -9.01
CA LYS A 158 14.65 7.64 -10.15
C LYS A 158 13.16 7.68 -9.88
N ILE A 159 12.38 8.04 -10.90
CA ILE A 159 10.92 8.09 -10.82
C ILE A 159 10.34 7.11 -11.83
N VAL A 160 9.44 6.26 -11.37
CA VAL A 160 8.55 5.42 -12.16
C VAL A 160 7.28 6.26 -12.40
N PRO A 161 7.05 6.71 -13.65
CA PRO A 161 5.94 7.61 -13.95
C PRO A 161 4.56 6.98 -13.73
N PRO A 162 3.50 7.80 -13.62
CA PRO A 162 2.12 7.32 -13.46
C PRO A 162 1.71 6.33 -14.56
N GLY A 163 1.00 5.28 -14.16
CA GLY A 163 0.51 4.22 -15.05
C GLY A 163 1.44 3.02 -15.22
N ASN A 164 2.57 2.97 -14.52
CA ASN A 164 3.55 1.87 -14.61
C ASN A 164 3.49 0.86 -13.44
N GLY A 165 2.51 0.97 -12.53
CA GLY A 165 2.30 0.01 -11.46
C GLY A 165 2.20 0.64 -10.07
N ILE A 166 2.15 -0.22 -9.05
CA ILE A 166 2.06 0.16 -7.63
C ILE A 166 3.44 -0.03 -6.99
N VAL A 167 3.83 0.91 -6.12
CA VAL A 167 5.17 1.05 -5.52
C VAL A 167 5.75 -0.28 -5.04
N HIS A 168 4.99 -1.08 -4.30
CA HIS A 168 5.50 -2.31 -3.70
C HIS A 168 5.62 -3.46 -4.68
N GLN A 169 4.72 -3.56 -5.65
CA GLN A 169 4.80 -4.58 -6.70
C GLN A 169 5.95 -4.24 -7.66
N VAL A 170 6.07 -2.98 -8.08
CA VAL A 170 7.19 -2.49 -8.88
C VAL A 170 8.52 -2.72 -8.13
N ASN A 171 8.54 -2.52 -6.80
CA ASN A 171 9.71 -2.76 -5.98
C ASN A 171 10.21 -4.21 -6.10
N ILE A 172 9.34 -5.19 -5.78
CA ILE A 172 9.73 -6.60 -5.80
C ILE A 172 9.95 -7.13 -7.23
N GLU A 173 9.30 -6.57 -8.24
CA GLU A 173 9.40 -7.03 -9.63
C GLU A 173 10.56 -6.40 -10.39
N PHE A 174 11.02 -5.20 -10.05
CA PHE A 174 11.99 -4.45 -10.87
C PHE A 174 13.10 -3.75 -10.10
N LEU A 175 12.85 -3.27 -8.87
CA LEU A 175 13.78 -2.37 -8.18
C LEU A 175 14.67 -3.05 -7.14
N SER A 176 14.16 -4.10 -6.48
CA SER A 176 14.90 -4.82 -5.44
C SER A 176 15.96 -5.74 -6.04
N GLU A 177 17.15 -5.73 -5.45
CA GLU A 177 18.27 -6.56 -5.91
C GLU A 177 18.64 -7.68 -4.91
N VAL A 178 18.09 -7.68 -3.69
CA VAL A 178 18.40 -8.59 -2.58
C VAL A 178 19.83 -8.41 -2.03
N VAL A 179 20.82 -8.33 -2.91
CA VAL A 179 22.19 -7.92 -2.60
C VAL A 179 22.56 -6.79 -3.53
N MET A 180 22.97 -5.67 -2.95
CA MET A 180 23.46 -4.50 -3.66
C MET A 180 24.93 -4.69 -4.01
N GLU A 181 25.32 -4.21 -5.18
CA GLU A 181 26.72 -4.11 -5.60
C GLU A 181 27.03 -2.64 -5.89
N LYS A 182 28.07 -2.12 -5.23
CA LYS A 182 28.56 -0.76 -5.48
C LYS A 182 30.09 -0.76 -5.45
N ASP A 183 30.72 -0.42 -6.57
CA ASP A 183 32.18 -0.33 -6.69
C ASP A 183 32.91 -1.60 -6.22
N GLY A 184 32.35 -2.77 -6.57
CA GLY A 184 32.82 -4.09 -6.18
C GLY A 184 32.53 -4.48 -4.72
N LEU A 185 31.78 -3.68 -3.96
CA LEU A 185 31.35 -4.00 -2.59
C LEU A 185 29.95 -4.61 -2.60
N LEU A 186 29.79 -5.78 -1.95
CA LEU A 186 28.52 -6.45 -1.76
C LEU A 186 27.96 -6.25 -0.34
N TYR A 187 26.67 -5.93 -0.26
CA TYR A 187 25.93 -5.78 0.98
C TYR A 187 24.43 -6.08 0.79
N PRO A 188 23.67 -6.43 1.84
CA PRO A 188 22.25 -6.72 1.71
C PRO A 188 21.49 -5.49 1.20
N ASP A 189 20.53 -5.70 0.32
CA ASP A 189 19.51 -4.69 0.02
C ASP A 189 18.66 -4.49 1.27
N THR A 190 18.63 -3.25 1.75
CA THR A 190 17.78 -2.80 2.86
C THR A 190 17.17 -1.45 2.52
N LEU A 191 15.94 -1.20 2.94
CA LEU A 191 15.28 0.07 2.65
C LEU A 191 14.31 0.52 3.74
N ILE A 192 14.13 1.82 3.80
CA ILE A 192 12.96 2.44 4.41
C ILE A 192 12.11 3.05 3.30
N GLY A 193 10.80 3.13 3.50
CA GLY A 193 9.92 3.78 2.55
C GLY A 193 8.87 4.65 3.21
N THR A 194 8.40 5.68 2.51
CA THR A 194 7.34 6.57 3.01
C THR A 194 5.93 6.00 2.77
N ASP A 195 5.82 4.68 2.89
CA ASP A 195 4.60 3.89 2.85
C ASP A 195 4.73 2.70 3.82
N SER A 196 3.71 2.46 4.62
CA SER A 196 3.72 1.42 5.66
C SER A 196 3.94 0.01 5.10
N HIS A 197 3.45 -0.29 3.89
CA HIS A 197 3.52 -1.63 3.31
C HIS A 197 4.81 -1.87 2.53
N THR A 198 5.82 -0.99 2.68
CA THR A 198 7.20 -1.24 2.23
C THR A 198 7.70 -2.60 2.74
N THR A 199 7.12 -3.07 3.85
CA THR A 199 7.34 -4.39 4.44
C THR A 199 7.08 -5.55 3.47
N MET A 200 6.30 -5.37 2.39
CA MET A 200 6.08 -6.39 1.37
C MET A 200 7.37 -6.99 0.80
N VAL A 201 8.42 -6.16 0.69
CA VAL A 201 9.73 -6.57 0.15
C VAL A 201 10.45 -7.61 1.01
N ASN A 202 10.08 -7.71 2.29
CA ASN A 202 10.65 -8.73 3.20
C ASN A 202 10.29 -10.16 2.78
N GLY A 203 9.24 -10.35 1.97
CA GLY A 203 8.86 -11.65 1.42
C GLY A 203 9.88 -12.21 0.41
N ILE A 204 10.71 -11.33 -0.16
CA ILE A 204 11.85 -11.69 -1.03
C ILE A 204 13.21 -11.46 -0.35
N SER A 205 13.22 -11.43 0.99
CA SER A 205 14.43 -11.38 1.82
C SER A 205 15.23 -10.08 1.75
N VAL A 206 14.54 -8.98 1.49
CA VAL A 206 15.06 -7.61 1.60
C VAL A 206 14.49 -7.00 2.88
N LEU A 207 15.35 -6.58 3.82
CA LEU A 207 14.87 -6.00 5.06
C LEU A 207 14.38 -4.57 4.81
N GLY A 208 13.09 -4.31 5.00
CA GLY A 208 12.58 -2.94 4.92
C GLY A 208 11.21 -2.71 5.55
N TRP A 209 10.93 -1.46 5.89
CA TRP A 209 9.69 -1.06 6.58
C TRP A 209 9.31 0.38 6.24
N GLY A 210 8.08 0.75 6.64
CA GLY A 210 7.57 2.10 6.45
C GLY A 210 8.01 3.07 7.54
N VAL A 211 8.34 4.30 7.15
CA VAL A 211 8.74 5.40 8.03
C VAL A 211 7.99 6.69 7.67
N GLY A 212 8.12 7.71 8.54
CA GLY A 212 7.64 9.06 8.23
C GLY A 212 8.48 9.76 7.15
N GLY A 213 7.90 10.79 6.52
CA GLY A 213 8.58 11.57 5.47
C GLY A 213 9.88 12.21 5.94
N LEU A 214 9.89 12.81 7.14
CA LEU A 214 11.07 13.47 7.72
C LEU A 214 12.21 12.50 8.02
N GLU A 215 11.89 11.29 8.50
CA GLU A 215 12.90 10.27 8.73
C GLU A 215 13.53 9.79 7.42
N ALA A 216 12.69 9.57 6.40
CA ALA A 216 13.19 9.26 5.06
C ALA A 216 14.04 10.39 4.49
N GLU A 217 13.64 11.64 4.69
CA GLU A 217 14.39 12.83 4.24
C GLU A 217 15.76 12.94 4.92
N ALA A 218 15.83 12.76 6.24
CA ALA A 218 17.09 12.75 7.00
C ALA A 218 18.07 11.69 6.44
N VAL A 219 17.55 10.50 6.16
CA VAL A 219 18.32 9.40 5.56
C VAL A 219 18.76 9.72 4.12
N ILE A 220 17.91 10.37 3.33
CA ILE A 220 18.23 10.80 1.97
C ILE A 220 19.41 11.77 1.96
N VAL A 221 19.50 12.67 2.95
CA VAL A 221 20.61 13.65 3.06
C VAL A 221 21.83 13.12 3.82
N GLY A 222 21.77 11.90 4.35
CA GLY A 222 22.93 11.14 4.84
C GLY A 222 22.98 10.81 6.32
N GLU A 223 21.96 11.19 7.09
CA GLU A 223 21.82 10.80 8.50
C GLU A 223 21.41 9.32 8.61
N PRO A 224 21.80 8.59 9.66
CA PRO A 224 21.19 7.30 9.97
C PRO A 224 19.74 7.46 10.45
N SER A 225 18.94 6.42 10.26
CA SER A 225 17.73 6.23 11.06
C SER A 225 18.15 5.59 12.39
N TYR A 226 17.75 6.16 13.52
CA TYR A 226 18.00 5.56 14.83
C TYR A 226 16.83 4.64 15.17
N ILE A 227 17.13 3.35 15.36
CA ILE A 227 16.16 2.34 15.75
C ILE A 227 16.51 1.78 17.11
N VAL A 228 15.51 1.53 17.95
CA VAL A 228 15.71 0.68 19.13
C VAL A 228 16.02 -0.74 18.64
N VAL A 229 17.00 -1.41 19.24
CA VAL A 229 17.31 -2.81 18.92
C VAL A 229 16.01 -3.63 18.96
N PRO A 230 15.58 -4.20 17.83
CA PRO A 230 14.26 -4.80 17.74
C PRO A 230 14.22 -6.17 18.42
N GLU A 231 13.16 -6.42 19.19
CA GLU A 231 12.81 -7.80 19.57
C GLU A 231 12.40 -8.58 18.32
N VAL A 232 12.90 -9.80 18.17
CA VAL A 232 12.60 -10.70 17.05
C VAL A 232 11.74 -11.87 17.54
N VAL A 233 10.54 -11.97 16.99
CA VAL A 233 9.57 -13.05 17.24
C VAL A 233 9.70 -14.10 16.14
N GLY A 234 10.06 -15.33 16.50
CA GLY A 234 10.12 -16.44 15.56
C GLY A 234 8.76 -17.10 15.39
N VAL A 235 8.21 -17.08 14.18
CA VAL A 235 6.95 -17.77 13.86
C VAL A 235 7.24 -19.03 13.05
N GLU A 236 7.01 -20.18 13.67
CA GLU A 236 7.13 -21.48 13.02
C GLU A 236 5.87 -21.79 12.21
N LEU A 237 5.99 -21.81 10.88
CA LEU A 237 4.94 -22.28 9.97
C LEU A 237 5.02 -23.80 9.83
N LYS A 238 3.93 -24.48 10.20
CA LYS A 238 3.77 -25.94 10.13
C LYS A 238 2.66 -26.35 9.17
N GLY A 239 2.72 -27.60 8.74
CA GLY A 239 1.67 -28.19 7.90
C GLY A 239 1.64 -27.60 6.49
N LYS A 240 0.63 -28.03 5.73
CA LYS A 240 0.40 -27.63 4.34
C LYS A 240 -0.97 -26.95 4.24
N PRO A 241 -1.11 -25.83 3.50
CA PRO A 241 -2.41 -25.24 3.22
C PRO A 241 -3.37 -26.26 2.60
N ARG A 242 -4.65 -26.23 3.03
CA ARG A 242 -5.71 -27.05 2.45
C ARG A 242 -5.95 -26.66 0.98
N GLU A 243 -6.50 -27.57 0.20
CA GLU A 243 -6.93 -27.23 -1.15
C GLU A 243 -8.01 -26.15 -1.13
N GLY A 244 -7.94 -25.21 -2.07
CA GLY A 244 -8.85 -24.05 -2.13
C GLY A 244 -8.46 -22.87 -1.22
N VAL A 245 -7.55 -23.06 -0.27
CA VAL A 245 -7.00 -21.96 0.56
C VAL A 245 -6.05 -21.11 -0.27
N THR A 246 -6.26 -19.79 -0.24
CA THR A 246 -5.46 -18.80 -0.97
C THR A 246 -4.40 -18.14 -0.07
N ALA A 247 -3.43 -17.46 -0.69
CA ALA A 247 -2.49 -16.60 0.05
C ALA A 247 -3.21 -15.54 0.89
N THR A 248 -4.34 -15.02 0.40
CA THR A 248 -5.16 -14.05 1.13
C THR A 248 -5.74 -14.64 2.41
N ASP A 249 -6.26 -15.86 2.36
CA ASP A 249 -6.79 -16.56 3.54
C ASP A 249 -5.71 -16.79 4.60
N ILE A 250 -4.49 -17.14 4.15
CA ILE A 250 -3.33 -17.33 5.02
C ILE A 250 -2.96 -16.02 5.70
N VAL A 251 -2.81 -14.91 4.94
CA VAL A 251 -2.41 -13.64 5.56
C VAL A 251 -3.48 -13.09 6.50
N LEU A 252 -4.77 -13.20 6.18
CA LEU A 252 -5.83 -12.76 7.10
C LEU A 252 -5.80 -13.57 8.41
N SER A 253 -5.53 -14.88 8.33
CA SER A 253 -5.39 -15.75 9.49
C SER A 253 -4.14 -15.44 10.32
N ILE A 254 -3.02 -15.13 9.66
CA ILE A 254 -1.78 -14.69 10.32
C ILE A 254 -1.97 -13.31 10.97
N THR A 255 -2.68 -12.38 10.32
CA THR A 255 -2.96 -11.05 10.85
C THR A 255 -3.76 -11.14 12.15
N GLU A 256 -4.86 -11.91 12.16
CA GLU A 256 -5.64 -12.18 13.38
C GLU A 256 -4.75 -12.80 14.49
N PHE A 257 -3.96 -13.82 14.13
CA PHE A 257 -3.10 -14.54 15.06
C PHE A 257 -2.03 -13.65 15.71
N LEU A 258 -1.29 -12.89 14.90
CA LEU A 258 -0.20 -12.04 15.37
C LEU A 258 -0.70 -10.81 16.11
N ARG A 259 -1.87 -10.29 15.73
CA ARG A 259 -2.53 -9.21 16.47
C ARG A 259 -2.86 -9.64 17.89
N LYS A 260 -3.42 -10.86 18.07
CA LYS A 260 -3.67 -11.45 19.40
C LYS A 260 -2.38 -11.71 20.19
N ALA A 261 -1.27 -11.99 19.50
CA ALA A 261 0.03 -12.21 20.12
C ALA A 261 0.79 -10.92 20.50
N ASN A 262 0.25 -9.74 20.14
CA ASN A 262 0.83 -8.42 20.42
C ASN A 262 2.30 -8.26 19.99
N VAL A 263 2.53 -8.31 18.68
CA VAL A 263 3.88 -8.13 18.08
C VAL A 263 4.19 -6.67 17.74
N VAL A 264 3.52 -5.70 18.37
CA VAL A 264 3.68 -4.28 18.08
C VAL A 264 5.12 -3.81 18.33
N GLY A 265 5.73 -3.16 17.34
CA GLY A 265 7.11 -2.66 17.41
C GLY A 265 8.20 -3.74 17.35
N LYS A 266 7.82 -5.01 17.15
CA LYS A 266 8.73 -6.15 17.02
C LYS A 266 8.92 -6.52 15.56
N ILE A 267 9.98 -7.27 15.27
CA ILE A 267 10.15 -7.92 13.97
C ILE A 267 9.69 -9.37 14.07
N VAL A 268 8.89 -9.80 13.11
CA VAL A 268 8.46 -11.19 12.98
C VAL A 268 9.35 -11.87 11.94
N GLU A 269 9.98 -13.00 12.29
CA GLU A 269 10.78 -13.80 11.36
C GLU A 269 10.13 -15.19 11.20
N PHE A 270 9.76 -15.52 9.96
CA PHE A 270 9.08 -16.77 9.65
C PHE A 270 10.09 -17.89 9.35
N TYR A 271 9.86 -19.07 9.94
CA TYR A 271 10.67 -20.27 9.72
C TYR A 271 9.81 -21.54 9.79
N GLY A 272 10.39 -22.71 9.52
CA GLY A 272 9.71 -24.00 9.67
C GLY A 272 9.42 -24.68 8.34
N GLU A 273 8.92 -25.90 8.41
CA GLU A 273 8.67 -26.73 7.22
C GLU A 273 7.63 -26.13 6.27
N GLY A 274 6.68 -25.35 6.80
CA GLY A 274 5.58 -24.73 6.06
C GLY A 274 6.05 -23.79 4.94
N LEU A 275 7.25 -23.21 5.08
CA LEU A 275 7.85 -22.31 4.08
C LEU A 275 8.03 -22.98 2.70
N ARG A 276 8.12 -24.32 2.64
CA ARG A 276 8.26 -25.05 1.37
C ARG A 276 6.99 -25.06 0.53
N TYR A 277 5.84 -24.78 1.16
CA TYR A 277 4.55 -24.76 0.49
C TYR A 277 4.12 -23.36 0.06
N LEU A 278 4.90 -22.33 0.39
CA LEU A 278 4.64 -20.95 0.04
C LEU A 278 5.56 -20.49 -1.09
N SER A 279 4.96 -19.94 -2.15
CA SER A 279 5.69 -19.24 -3.22
C SER A 279 6.39 -17.99 -2.68
N ALA A 280 7.24 -17.35 -3.48
CA ALA A 280 7.78 -16.05 -3.08
C ALA A 280 6.67 -15.01 -2.99
N GLN A 281 5.68 -15.11 -3.87
CA GLN A 281 4.54 -14.22 -3.93
C GLN A 281 3.64 -14.36 -2.70
N ASP A 282 3.38 -15.58 -2.22
CA ASP A 282 2.64 -15.82 -0.98
C ASP A 282 3.32 -15.15 0.23
N LYS A 283 4.65 -15.24 0.29
CA LYS A 283 5.45 -14.60 1.34
C LYS A 283 5.34 -13.09 1.24
N THR A 284 5.39 -12.51 0.05
CA THR A 284 5.19 -11.06 -0.13
C THR A 284 3.78 -10.63 0.30
N THR A 285 2.74 -11.43 0.04
CA THR A 285 1.39 -11.18 0.55
C THR A 285 1.36 -11.15 2.09
N ILE A 286 2.04 -12.11 2.75
CA ILE A 286 2.13 -12.16 4.22
C ILE A 286 2.94 -10.99 4.81
N SER A 287 4.08 -10.66 4.19
CA SER A 287 4.94 -9.56 4.60
C SER A 287 4.34 -8.18 4.33
N ASN A 288 3.43 -8.07 3.34
CA ASN A 288 2.74 -6.82 3.04
C ASN A 288 1.93 -6.35 4.25
N MET A 289 1.21 -7.26 4.92
CA MET A 289 0.30 -6.92 6.02
C MET A 289 0.99 -6.75 7.40
N SER A 290 2.32 -6.59 7.45
CA SER A 290 3.03 -6.35 8.72
C SER A 290 2.50 -5.20 9.55
N PRO A 291 2.19 -4.03 8.94
CA PRO A 291 1.58 -2.93 9.68
C PRO A 291 0.24 -3.30 10.31
N GLU A 292 -0.55 -4.16 9.66
CA GLU A 292 -1.88 -4.55 10.13
C GLU A 292 -1.84 -5.49 11.33
N TYR A 293 -0.85 -6.39 11.45
CA TYR A 293 -0.61 -7.12 12.70
C TYR A 293 0.31 -6.38 13.69
N GLY A 294 0.81 -5.20 13.32
CA GLY A 294 1.55 -4.28 14.18
C GLY A 294 3.08 -4.47 14.21
N ALA A 295 3.61 -5.46 13.49
CA ALA A 295 5.05 -5.67 13.43
C ALA A 295 5.74 -4.59 12.60
N THR A 296 6.97 -4.25 12.96
CA THR A 296 7.84 -3.39 12.14
C THR A 296 8.11 -4.04 10.78
N ALA A 297 8.33 -5.36 10.77
CA ALA A 297 8.52 -6.15 9.56
C ALA A 297 8.15 -7.63 9.77
N GLY A 298 7.64 -8.28 8.73
CA GLY A 298 7.44 -9.73 8.64
C GLY A 298 8.42 -10.33 7.64
N PHE A 299 9.50 -10.94 8.12
CA PHE A 299 10.66 -11.33 7.33
C PHE A 299 10.70 -12.81 6.95
N PHE A 300 11.03 -13.07 5.68
CA PHE A 300 11.29 -14.42 5.18
C PHE A 300 12.75 -14.54 4.71
N PRO A 301 13.51 -15.52 5.20
CA PRO A 301 14.91 -15.71 4.81
C PRO A 301 15.03 -16.20 3.36
N TYR A 302 16.18 -15.91 2.74
CA TYR A 302 16.40 -16.21 1.33
C TYR A 302 16.47 -17.71 1.12
N MET A 303 15.71 -18.21 0.15
CA MET A 303 15.68 -19.64 -0.17
C MET A 303 15.41 -19.89 -1.66
N LYS A 304 15.29 -21.16 -2.04
CA LYS A 304 15.16 -21.55 -3.44
C LYS A 304 13.95 -20.94 -4.15
N SER A 305 12.82 -20.74 -3.46
CA SER A 305 11.67 -20.05 -4.05
C SER A 305 11.96 -18.58 -4.35
N THR A 306 12.75 -17.88 -3.52
CA THR A 306 13.23 -16.52 -3.80
C THR A 306 14.13 -16.49 -5.03
N SER A 307 15.10 -17.40 -5.13
CA SER A 307 15.97 -17.55 -6.31
C SER A 307 15.16 -17.79 -7.60
N SER A 308 14.13 -18.63 -7.52
CA SER A 308 13.22 -18.93 -8.64
C SER A 308 12.42 -17.69 -9.05
N TYR A 309 11.96 -16.89 -8.08
CA TYR A 309 11.27 -15.62 -8.32
C TYR A 309 12.18 -14.56 -8.95
N LEU A 310 13.42 -14.40 -8.48
CA LEU A 310 14.40 -13.49 -9.11
C LEU A 310 14.66 -13.89 -10.56
N SER A 311 14.79 -15.19 -10.83
CA SER A 311 14.93 -15.71 -12.20
C SER A 311 13.67 -15.45 -13.05
N LEU A 312 12.48 -15.65 -12.50
CA LEU A 312 11.24 -15.35 -13.21
C LEU A 312 11.13 -13.86 -13.56
N THR A 313 11.45 -12.98 -12.61
CA THR A 313 11.34 -11.51 -12.75
C THR A 313 12.51 -10.87 -13.50
N GLY A 314 13.34 -11.66 -14.19
CA GLY A 314 14.32 -11.13 -15.13
C GLY A 314 15.70 -10.80 -14.54
N ARG A 315 15.99 -11.08 -13.25
CA ARG A 315 17.38 -10.94 -12.73
C ARG A 315 18.31 -11.91 -13.48
N SER A 316 19.54 -11.49 -13.77
CA SER A 316 20.47 -12.30 -14.54
C SER A 316 20.94 -13.52 -13.73
N ARG A 317 21.40 -14.57 -14.42
CA ARG A 317 22.00 -15.74 -13.73
C ARG A 317 23.25 -15.35 -12.94
N GLU A 318 24.02 -14.41 -13.46
CA GLU A 318 25.20 -13.84 -12.79
C GLU A 318 24.80 -13.14 -11.48
N HIS A 319 23.79 -12.27 -11.51
CA HIS A 319 23.30 -11.60 -10.30
C HIS A 319 22.80 -12.58 -9.26
N ILE A 320 22.02 -13.59 -9.67
CA ILE A 320 21.53 -14.63 -8.76
C ILE A 320 22.70 -15.43 -8.15
N ALA A 321 23.76 -15.70 -8.91
CA ALA A 321 24.96 -16.34 -8.39
C ALA A 321 25.68 -15.46 -7.36
N ILE A 322 25.78 -14.15 -7.59
CA ILE A 322 26.33 -13.18 -6.62
C ILE A 322 25.51 -13.21 -5.33
N VAL A 323 24.18 -13.07 -5.44
CA VAL A 323 23.25 -13.11 -4.31
C VAL A 323 23.42 -14.39 -3.50
N GLU A 324 23.37 -15.56 -4.14
CA GLU A 324 23.45 -16.83 -3.43
C GLU A 324 24.81 -17.05 -2.75
N ASN A 325 25.92 -16.74 -3.41
CA ASN A 325 27.26 -16.90 -2.81
C ASN A 325 27.46 -15.93 -1.65
N TYR A 326 27.07 -14.67 -1.80
CA TYR A 326 27.15 -13.66 -0.75
C TYR A 326 26.31 -14.04 0.48
N LEU A 327 25.03 -14.39 0.28
CA LEU A 327 24.14 -14.74 1.38
C LEU A 327 24.58 -16.04 2.09
N LYS A 328 25.15 -17.01 1.36
CA LYS A 328 25.77 -18.20 2.00
C LYS A 328 26.98 -17.82 2.83
N ALA A 329 27.88 -16.97 2.31
CA ALA A 329 29.05 -16.50 3.04
C ALA A 329 28.70 -15.72 4.32
N GLN A 330 27.57 -15.00 4.32
CA GLN A 330 27.07 -14.27 5.49
C GLN A 330 26.19 -15.11 6.43
N GLY A 331 25.89 -16.38 6.09
CA GLY A 331 24.95 -17.20 6.86
C GLY A 331 23.52 -16.66 6.83
N LEU A 332 23.14 -16.00 5.74
CA LEU A 332 21.82 -15.41 5.45
C LEU A 332 20.95 -16.26 4.51
N TYR A 333 21.52 -17.29 3.89
CA TYR A 333 20.76 -18.28 3.13
C TYR A 333 20.05 -19.24 4.09
N TYR A 334 18.75 -19.49 3.88
CA TYR A 334 17.94 -20.30 4.79
C TYR A 334 18.48 -21.72 4.96
N ASP A 335 18.79 -22.08 6.21
CA ASP A 335 19.38 -23.37 6.59
C ASP A 335 18.39 -24.37 7.19
N GLY A 336 17.10 -24.02 7.26
CA GLY A 336 16.06 -24.87 7.85
C GLY A 336 16.10 -24.97 9.38
N LYS A 337 17.06 -24.33 10.05
CA LYS A 337 17.25 -24.44 11.50
C LYS A 337 16.51 -23.35 12.26
N LYS A 338 16.00 -23.70 13.43
CA LYS A 338 15.46 -22.74 14.41
C LYS A 338 16.59 -21.83 14.91
N LYS A 339 16.36 -20.51 14.88
CA LYS A 339 17.27 -19.49 15.44
C LYS A 339 16.89 -19.16 16.89
N LYS A 340 17.77 -18.47 17.61
CA LYS A 340 17.50 -17.93 18.94
C LYS A 340 16.66 -16.66 18.77
N TYR A 341 15.35 -16.75 18.94
CA TYR A 341 14.44 -15.60 18.93
C TYR A 341 14.14 -15.13 20.35
N ASP A 342 13.59 -13.93 20.51
CA ASP A 342 13.16 -13.37 21.81
C ASP A 342 11.86 -14.01 22.28
N SER A 343 11.02 -14.44 21.34
CA SER A 343 9.85 -15.28 21.61
C SER A 343 9.54 -16.20 20.43
N TYR A 344 8.77 -17.24 20.69
CA TYR A 344 8.44 -18.28 19.72
C TYR A 344 6.94 -18.47 19.63
N LEU A 345 6.43 -18.44 18.41
CA LEU A 345 5.03 -18.68 18.07
C LEU A 345 4.95 -19.80 17.04
N GLN A 346 3.82 -20.51 17.00
CA GLN A 346 3.56 -21.57 16.03
C GLN A 346 2.25 -21.30 15.31
N PHE A 347 2.27 -21.45 13.99
CA PHE A 347 1.10 -21.27 13.13
C PHE A 347 0.97 -22.48 12.19
N ASP A 348 -0.22 -23.09 12.19
CA ASP A 348 -0.50 -24.30 11.41
C ASP A 348 -1.30 -23.95 10.15
N LEU A 349 -0.64 -24.05 8.99
CA LEU A 349 -1.22 -23.74 7.69
C LEU A 349 -2.41 -24.67 7.34
N SER A 350 -2.47 -25.88 7.91
CA SER A 350 -3.55 -26.83 7.63
C SER A 350 -4.89 -26.43 8.27
N LYS A 351 -4.85 -25.53 9.25
CA LYS A 351 -6.04 -25.01 9.95
C LYS A 351 -6.60 -23.74 9.31
N VAL A 352 -5.93 -23.19 8.31
CA VAL A 352 -6.40 -21.99 7.60
C VAL A 352 -7.71 -22.33 6.87
N GLU A 353 -8.68 -21.43 6.96
CA GLU A 353 -9.98 -21.54 6.29
C GLU A 353 -10.18 -20.37 5.34
N THR A 354 -10.97 -20.58 4.29
CA THR A 354 -11.43 -19.50 3.42
C THR A 354 -12.15 -18.43 4.24
N SER A 355 -11.65 -17.20 4.18
CA SER A 355 -12.05 -16.14 5.11
C SER A 355 -12.22 -14.79 4.41
N ILE A 356 -13.00 -13.92 5.04
CA ILE A 356 -13.00 -12.47 4.83
C ILE A 356 -12.51 -11.77 6.10
N ALA A 357 -12.19 -10.48 6.04
CA ALA A 357 -11.96 -9.69 7.25
C ALA A 357 -12.70 -8.34 7.20
N GLY A 358 -13.40 -7.98 8.27
CA GLY A 358 -14.16 -6.73 8.36
C GLY A 358 -15.34 -6.77 9.33
N PRO A 359 -16.18 -5.72 9.35
CA PRO A 359 -16.29 -4.68 8.32
C PRO A 359 -15.35 -3.47 8.51
N ALA A 360 -14.58 -3.42 9.59
CA ALA A 360 -13.87 -2.21 10.00
C ALA A 360 -12.37 -2.41 10.29
N ASN A 361 -11.91 -3.61 10.63
CA ASN A 361 -10.48 -3.85 10.88
C ASN A 361 -9.94 -5.06 10.10
N PRO A 362 -8.65 -5.03 9.71
CA PRO A 362 -8.01 -6.14 9.00
C PRO A 362 -7.88 -7.42 9.84
N GLU A 363 -7.79 -7.30 11.16
CA GLU A 363 -7.75 -8.44 12.09
C GLU A 363 -9.12 -9.06 12.41
N ASP A 364 -10.23 -8.42 11.99
CA ASP A 364 -11.60 -8.92 12.19
C ASP A 364 -11.92 -10.06 11.21
N ARG A 365 -11.16 -11.15 11.28
CA ARG A 365 -11.30 -12.31 10.39
C ARG A 365 -12.60 -13.07 10.66
N ILE A 366 -13.32 -13.41 9.59
CA ILE A 366 -14.56 -14.17 9.60
C ILE A 366 -14.43 -15.30 8.59
N SER A 367 -14.62 -16.55 9.03
CA SER A 367 -14.75 -17.69 8.13
C SER A 367 -15.99 -17.51 7.26
N VAL A 368 -15.89 -17.72 5.93
CA VAL A 368 -17.03 -17.49 5.01
C VAL A 368 -18.22 -18.42 5.28
N SER A 369 -18.02 -19.50 6.03
CA SER A 369 -19.08 -20.40 6.49
C SER A 369 -19.89 -19.82 7.66
N ASN A 370 -19.39 -18.81 8.37
CA ASN A 370 -20.06 -18.21 9.53
C ASN A 370 -21.06 -17.11 9.12
N VAL A 371 -22.03 -17.50 8.31
CA VAL A 371 -23.03 -16.58 7.71
C VAL A 371 -23.90 -15.92 8.77
N SER A 372 -24.20 -16.60 9.88
CA SER A 372 -24.99 -16.03 10.99
C SER A 372 -24.29 -14.83 11.63
N TYR A 373 -22.96 -14.88 11.77
CA TYR A 373 -22.18 -13.75 12.27
C TYR A 373 -22.16 -12.58 11.28
N ILE A 374 -22.03 -12.85 9.97
CA ILE A 374 -22.12 -11.83 8.93
C ILE A 374 -23.49 -11.14 8.95
N ARG A 375 -24.59 -11.90 9.07
CA ARG A 375 -25.95 -11.35 9.21
C ARG A 375 -26.10 -10.47 10.44
N LYS A 376 -25.51 -10.88 11.58
CA LYS A 376 -25.50 -10.08 12.81
C LYS A 376 -24.75 -8.76 12.63
N ILE A 377 -23.62 -8.75 11.92
CA ILE A 377 -22.89 -7.52 11.59
C ILE A 377 -23.77 -6.57 10.78
N ILE A 378 -24.46 -7.09 9.75
CA ILE A 378 -25.38 -6.29 8.93
C ILE A 378 -26.50 -5.71 9.80
N GLN A 379 -27.20 -6.53 10.58
CA GLN A 379 -28.28 -6.09 11.47
C GLN A 379 -27.82 -5.00 12.45
N THR A 380 -26.67 -5.20 13.10
CA THR A 380 -26.08 -4.21 14.01
C THR A 380 -25.78 -2.89 13.29
N THR A 381 -25.29 -2.97 12.05
CA THR A 381 -25.01 -1.79 11.22
C THR A 381 -26.29 -1.07 10.80
N VAL A 382 -27.35 -1.82 10.44
CA VAL A 382 -28.68 -1.27 10.13
C VAL A 382 -29.26 -0.54 11.33
N SER A 383 -29.24 -1.15 12.52
CA SER A 383 -29.71 -0.52 13.75
C SER A 383 -28.93 0.75 14.06
N LYS A 384 -27.58 0.71 13.98
CA LYS A 384 -26.71 1.89 14.20
C LYS A 384 -26.99 3.05 13.24
N ILE A 385 -27.19 2.77 11.95
CA ILE A 385 -27.31 3.83 10.91
C ILE A 385 -28.74 4.35 10.78
N THR A 386 -29.73 3.47 10.96
CA THR A 386 -31.13 3.77 10.60
C THR A 386 -32.10 3.72 11.78
N GLY A 387 -31.70 3.15 12.92
CA GLY A 387 -32.59 2.86 14.05
C GLY A 387 -33.57 1.70 13.81
N ARG A 388 -33.44 0.97 12.70
CA ARG A 388 -34.29 -0.19 12.36
C ARG A 388 -33.67 -1.48 12.90
N GLU A 389 -34.49 -2.34 13.47
CA GLU A 389 -34.07 -3.67 13.94
C GLU A 389 -33.95 -4.69 12.78
N GLU A 390 -34.69 -4.49 11.70
CA GLU A 390 -34.74 -5.42 10.56
C GLU A 390 -34.13 -4.85 9.28
N THR A 391 -33.52 -5.74 8.49
CA THR A 391 -33.02 -5.43 7.14
C THR A 391 -34.19 -5.25 6.17
N ARG A 392 -34.09 -4.27 5.25
CA ARG A 392 -35.09 -4.01 4.21
C ARG A 392 -34.56 -4.39 2.82
N THR A 393 -35.51 -4.67 1.93
CA THR A 393 -35.27 -4.76 0.49
C THR A 393 -35.81 -3.50 -0.20
N PHE A 394 -34.98 -2.91 -1.04
CA PHE A 394 -35.23 -1.73 -1.86
C PHE A 394 -35.35 -2.18 -3.32
N ARG A 395 -36.09 -1.41 -4.12
CA ARG A 395 -36.24 -1.64 -5.55
C ARG A 395 -35.73 -0.44 -6.31
N LEU A 396 -34.70 -0.66 -7.13
CA LEU A 396 -34.05 0.38 -7.90
C LEU A 396 -34.16 0.09 -9.39
N GLN A 397 -34.39 1.14 -10.16
CA GLN A 397 -34.51 1.05 -11.61
C GLN A 397 -33.13 1.14 -12.27
N PHE A 398 -32.71 0.12 -13.01
CA PHE A 398 -31.49 0.12 -13.84
C PHE A 398 -31.87 -0.06 -15.31
N GLY A 399 -31.88 1.05 -16.06
CA GLY A 399 -32.43 1.05 -17.42
C GLY A 399 -33.90 0.65 -17.40
N GLU A 400 -34.27 -0.42 -18.11
CA GLU A 400 -35.63 -0.97 -18.11
C GLU A 400 -35.88 -2.01 -17.00
N SER A 401 -34.84 -2.42 -16.27
CA SER A 401 -34.95 -3.48 -15.24
C SER A 401 -35.22 -2.91 -13.85
N ASP A 402 -36.19 -3.49 -13.14
CA ASP A 402 -36.39 -3.29 -11.70
C ASP A 402 -35.56 -4.33 -10.92
N VAL A 403 -34.65 -3.87 -10.07
CA VAL A 403 -33.69 -4.73 -9.36
C VAL A 403 -33.85 -4.59 -7.85
N ALA A 404 -34.04 -5.72 -7.18
CA ALA A 404 -34.09 -5.80 -5.72
C ALA A 404 -32.68 -5.72 -5.11
N ILE A 405 -32.50 -4.83 -4.14
CA ILE A 405 -31.27 -4.65 -3.37
C ILE A 405 -31.62 -4.71 -1.89
N LYS A 406 -30.90 -5.52 -1.11
CA LYS A 406 -31.14 -5.67 0.33
C LYS A 406 -30.06 -4.94 1.14
N ASP A 407 -30.39 -4.49 2.35
CA ASP A 407 -29.35 -4.11 3.32
C ASP A 407 -28.30 -5.24 3.43
N GLY A 408 -27.01 -4.88 3.36
CA GLY A 408 -25.89 -5.83 3.26
C GLY A 408 -25.47 -6.20 1.82
N SER A 409 -26.08 -5.59 0.81
CA SER A 409 -25.67 -5.76 -0.59
C SER A 409 -24.29 -5.17 -0.86
N ILE A 410 -23.60 -5.77 -1.83
CA ILE A 410 -22.29 -5.29 -2.29
C ILE A 410 -22.49 -4.10 -3.22
N ALA A 411 -21.97 -2.92 -2.84
CA ALA A 411 -21.95 -1.74 -3.71
C ALA A 411 -20.64 -1.66 -4.52
N ILE A 412 -19.52 -2.14 -3.95
CA ILE A 412 -18.19 -2.14 -4.59
C ILE A 412 -17.58 -3.54 -4.50
N ALA A 413 -17.09 -4.06 -5.61
CA ALA A 413 -16.26 -5.26 -5.69
C ALA A 413 -14.96 -4.95 -6.44
N ALA A 414 -13.83 -4.89 -5.74
CA ALA A 414 -12.56 -4.42 -6.33
C ALA A 414 -11.42 -5.44 -6.23
N ILE A 415 -10.88 -5.83 -7.38
CA ILE A 415 -9.57 -6.48 -7.47
C ILE A 415 -8.51 -5.39 -7.52
N THR A 416 -7.76 -5.19 -6.43
CA THR A 416 -6.89 -4.02 -6.23
C THR A 416 -5.74 -4.40 -5.28
N SER A 417 -4.90 -3.42 -4.92
CA SER A 417 -3.77 -3.54 -4.00
C SER A 417 -2.59 -4.37 -4.51
N CYS A 418 -1.38 -3.89 -4.21
CA CYS A 418 -0.16 -4.66 -4.35
C CYS A 418 -0.19 -5.97 -3.53
N THR A 419 -0.95 -6.07 -2.44
CA THR A 419 -1.00 -7.26 -1.56
C THR A 419 -1.35 -8.54 -2.32
N ASN A 420 -2.33 -8.46 -3.23
CA ASN A 420 -2.86 -9.60 -3.96
C ASN A 420 -2.58 -9.53 -5.47
N THR A 421 -2.45 -8.34 -6.06
CA THR A 421 -2.20 -8.21 -7.50
C THR A 421 -0.76 -8.54 -7.92
N SER A 422 0.15 -8.66 -6.96
CA SER A 422 1.49 -9.21 -7.16
C SER A 422 1.55 -10.74 -7.17
N ASN A 423 0.44 -11.40 -6.85
CA ASN A 423 0.38 -12.85 -6.70
C ASN A 423 -0.43 -13.48 -7.86
N PRO A 424 0.25 -14.07 -8.87
CA PRO A 424 -0.41 -14.66 -10.02
C PRO A 424 -1.34 -15.82 -9.67
N ASP A 425 -1.09 -16.57 -8.58
CA ASP A 425 -1.94 -17.69 -8.15
C ASP A 425 -3.39 -17.22 -7.94
N VAL A 426 -3.58 -16.11 -7.21
CA VAL A 426 -4.91 -15.58 -6.91
C VAL A 426 -5.50 -14.78 -8.07
N LEU A 427 -4.69 -14.15 -8.93
CA LEU A 427 -5.20 -13.41 -10.10
C LEU A 427 -5.65 -14.35 -11.22
N ILE A 428 -4.85 -15.37 -11.54
CA ILE A 428 -5.24 -16.42 -12.48
C ILE A 428 -6.42 -17.21 -11.90
N GLY A 429 -6.40 -17.53 -10.61
CA GLY A 429 -7.55 -18.12 -9.92
C GLY A 429 -8.83 -17.30 -10.10
N ALA A 430 -8.79 -16.00 -9.87
CA ALA A 430 -9.96 -15.12 -10.05
C ALA A 430 -10.43 -15.07 -11.50
N ALA A 431 -9.51 -15.00 -12.46
CA ALA A 431 -9.86 -14.98 -13.86
C ALA A 431 -10.44 -16.33 -14.35
N LEU A 432 -10.02 -17.46 -13.75
CA LEU A 432 -10.61 -18.77 -13.98
C LEU A 432 -12.02 -18.88 -13.36
N VAL A 433 -12.25 -18.32 -12.16
CA VAL A 433 -13.60 -18.21 -11.58
C VAL A 433 -14.50 -17.41 -12.53
N ALA A 434 -14.01 -16.27 -13.04
CA ALA A 434 -14.74 -15.45 -14.00
C ALA A 434 -15.06 -16.23 -15.29
N ARG A 435 -14.07 -16.92 -15.86
CA ARG A 435 -14.27 -17.79 -17.04
C ARG A 435 -15.35 -18.83 -16.79
N ASN A 436 -15.25 -19.57 -15.70
CA ASN A 436 -16.18 -20.66 -15.38
C ASN A 436 -17.60 -20.10 -15.15
N ALA A 437 -17.73 -18.94 -14.49
CA ALA A 437 -19.01 -18.26 -14.29
C ALA A 437 -19.65 -17.82 -15.62
N VAL A 438 -18.90 -17.15 -16.49
CA VAL A 438 -19.38 -16.68 -17.81
C VAL A 438 -19.76 -17.86 -18.71
N GLN A 439 -18.99 -18.95 -18.69
CA GLN A 439 -19.32 -20.16 -19.45
C GLN A 439 -20.61 -20.85 -18.95
N ARG A 440 -20.98 -20.62 -17.69
CA ARG A 440 -22.27 -21.05 -17.11
C ARG A 440 -23.37 -19.99 -17.31
N GLY A 441 -23.12 -18.90 -18.03
CA GLY A 441 -24.08 -17.84 -18.31
C GLY A 441 -24.34 -16.89 -17.13
N LEU A 442 -23.48 -16.88 -16.11
CA LEU A 442 -23.60 -15.94 -15.00
C LEU A 442 -23.05 -14.56 -15.40
N SER A 443 -23.62 -13.50 -14.79
CA SER A 443 -23.11 -12.13 -14.86
C SER A 443 -23.09 -11.50 -13.46
N ARG A 444 -22.32 -10.42 -13.29
CA ARG A 444 -22.33 -9.65 -12.05
C ARG A 444 -23.70 -8.99 -11.84
N ARG A 445 -24.07 -8.70 -10.59
CA ARG A 445 -25.26 -7.87 -10.34
C ARG A 445 -25.07 -6.45 -10.88
N PRO A 446 -26.11 -5.84 -11.47
CA PRO A 446 -26.00 -4.55 -12.17
C PRO A 446 -25.60 -3.40 -11.22
N TYR A 447 -26.03 -3.47 -9.96
CA TYR A 447 -25.75 -2.47 -8.92
C TYR A 447 -24.35 -2.58 -8.28
N VAL A 448 -23.53 -3.58 -8.67
CA VAL A 448 -22.18 -3.75 -8.12
C VAL A 448 -21.16 -3.01 -8.97
N LYS A 449 -20.55 -1.94 -8.42
CA LYS A 449 -19.39 -1.29 -9.04
C LYS A 449 -18.19 -2.24 -9.01
N THR A 450 -17.73 -2.68 -10.18
CA THR A 450 -16.59 -3.59 -10.33
C THR A 450 -15.38 -2.85 -10.88
N SER A 451 -14.18 -3.21 -10.41
CA SER A 451 -12.92 -2.61 -10.88
C SER A 451 -11.76 -3.57 -10.73
N PHE A 452 -10.84 -3.58 -11.70
CA PHE A 452 -9.58 -4.29 -11.62
C PHE A 452 -8.40 -3.32 -11.79
N ALA A 453 -7.57 -3.18 -10.75
CA ALA A 453 -6.40 -2.30 -10.74
C ALA A 453 -5.14 -3.12 -10.45
N PRO A 454 -4.50 -3.72 -11.48
CA PRO A 454 -3.26 -4.46 -11.32
C PRO A 454 -2.09 -3.56 -10.88
N GLY A 455 -1.22 -4.06 -10.00
CA GLY A 455 -0.04 -3.31 -9.55
C GLY A 455 1.18 -3.40 -10.47
N SER A 456 1.06 -4.06 -11.63
CA SER A 456 2.11 -4.12 -12.65
C SER A 456 1.54 -4.34 -14.05
N PRO A 457 2.12 -3.73 -15.10
CA PRO A 457 1.76 -4.01 -16.49
C PRO A 457 2.01 -5.47 -16.90
N VAL A 458 2.83 -6.25 -16.16
CA VAL A 458 3.04 -7.68 -16.42
C VAL A 458 1.77 -8.50 -16.21
N VAL A 459 0.88 -8.04 -15.32
CA VAL A 459 -0.41 -8.70 -15.06
C VAL A 459 -1.27 -8.75 -16.30
N GLN A 460 -1.38 -7.62 -17.00
CA GLN A 460 -2.11 -7.53 -18.26
C GLN A 460 -1.54 -8.50 -19.30
N GLU A 461 -0.21 -8.59 -19.43
CA GLU A 461 0.43 -9.46 -20.43
C GLU A 461 0.05 -10.93 -20.26
N TYR A 462 0.11 -11.50 -19.04
CA TYR A 462 -0.21 -12.92 -18.88
C TYR A 462 -1.72 -13.20 -18.90
N LEU A 463 -2.58 -12.26 -18.47
CA LEU A 463 -4.04 -12.43 -18.53
C LEU A 463 -4.58 -12.33 -19.97
N GLU A 464 -4.03 -11.43 -20.78
CA GLU A 464 -4.38 -11.34 -22.19
C GLU A 464 -3.87 -12.55 -22.98
N LYS A 465 -2.60 -12.94 -22.78
CA LYS A 465 -2.02 -14.08 -23.52
C LYS A 465 -2.61 -15.43 -23.12
N SER A 466 -3.15 -15.56 -21.92
CA SER A 466 -3.91 -16.74 -21.49
C SER A 466 -5.37 -16.75 -21.97
N GLY A 467 -5.85 -15.66 -22.57
CA GLY A 467 -7.25 -15.49 -22.96
C GLY A 467 -8.21 -15.36 -21.77
N LEU A 468 -7.70 -15.03 -20.57
CA LEU A 468 -8.50 -14.92 -19.36
C LEU A 468 -9.07 -13.50 -19.13
N GLN A 469 -8.40 -12.46 -19.62
CA GLN A 469 -8.86 -11.06 -19.48
C GLN A 469 -10.29 -10.83 -20.00
N PRO A 470 -10.70 -11.34 -21.19
CA PRO A 470 -12.07 -11.12 -21.69
C PRO A 470 -13.18 -11.62 -20.76
N TYR A 471 -12.91 -12.64 -19.92
CA TYR A 471 -13.89 -13.14 -18.97
C TYR A 471 -14.00 -12.25 -17.73
N LEU A 472 -12.90 -11.60 -17.31
CA LEU A 472 -12.94 -10.55 -16.28
C LEU A 472 -13.74 -9.35 -16.80
N ASP A 473 -13.47 -8.94 -18.04
CA ASP A 473 -14.16 -7.82 -18.72
C ASP A 473 -15.67 -8.10 -18.83
N ALA A 474 -16.07 -9.32 -19.21
CA ALA A 474 -17.48 -9.73 -19.29
C ALA A 474 -18.22 -9.61 -17.94
N LEU A 475 -17.50 -9.73 -16.82
CA LEU A 475 -18.05 -9.51 -15.48
C LEU A 475 -17.85 -8.07 -14.97
N GLY A 476 -17.37 -7.15 -15.81
CA GLY A 476 -17.15 -5.75 -15.47
C GLY A 476 -15.79 -5.44 -14.83
N PHE A 477 -14.93 -6.43 -14.61
CA PHE A 477 -13.58 -6.26 -14.06
C PHE A 477 -12.56 -5.84 -15.13
N HIS A 478 -12.92 -4.80 -15.88
CA HIS A 478 -12.01 -4.14 -16.79
C HIS A 478 -10.85 -3.51 -16.02
N ILE A 479 -9.68 -3.48 -16.66
CA ILE A 479 -8.53 -2.76 -16.11
C ILE A 479 -8.89 -1.27 -16.03
N VAL A 480 -8.95 -0.72 -14.82
CA VAL A 480 -9.26 0.70 -14.58
C VAL A 480 -8.00 1.57 -14.50
N GLY A 481 -6.83 0.93 -14.38
CA GLY A 481 -5.50 1.53 -14.42
C GLY A 481 -4.52 0.86 -13.45
N PHE A 482 -3.27 1.33 -13.47
CA PHE A 482 -2.15 0.75 -12.74
C PHE A 482 -1.75 1.65 -11.56
N GLY A 483 -2.46 1.51 -10.44
CA GLY A 483 -2.27 2.33 -9.24
C GLY A 483 -3.09 1.84 -8.06
N CYS A 484 -2.88 2.46 -6.89
CA CYS A 484 -3.48 2.04 -5.62
C CYS A 484 -5.02 2.07 -5.62
N THR A 485 -5.63 3.03 -6.33
CA THR A 485 -7.08 3.10 -6.58
C THR A 485 -7.94 2.81 -5.33
N THR A 486 -8.85 1.84 -5.39
CA THR A 486 -9.76 1.48 -4.30
C THR A 486 -9.03 1.09 -3.01
N CYS A 487 -7.82 0.51 -3.07
CA CYS A 487 -7.05 0.11 -1.89
C CYS A 487 -6.73 1.30 -0.96
N ILE A 488 -6.48 2.48 -1.53
CA ILE A 488 -6.14 3.68 -0.77
C ILE A 488 -7.37 4.57 -0.49
N GLY A 489 -8.55 4.20 -1.00
CA GLY A 489 -9.78 4.98 -0.90
C GLY A 489 -10.13 5.79 -2.15
N ASN A 490 -9.31 5.74 -3.19
CA ASN A 490 -9.57 6.38 -4.49
C ASN A 490 -10.58 5.55 -5.32
N SER A 491 -11.69 5.18 -4.69
CA SER A 491 -12.71 4.30 -5.28
C SER A 491 -13.67 5.01 -6.22
N GLY A 492 -13.62 6.35 -6.32
CA GLY A 492 -14.50 7.15 -7.18
C GLY A 492 -15.99 7.08 -6.80
N PRO A 493 -16.89 7.61 -7.66
CA PRO A 493 -18.32 7.63 -7.38
C PRO A 493 -18.94 6.23 -7.42
N LEU A 494 -20.01 6.00 -6.67
CA LEU A 494 -20.80 4.77 -6.82
C LEU A 494 -21.65 4.84 -8.10
N ILE A 495 -22.34 3.74 -8.42
CA ILE A 495 -23.40 3.79 -9.44
C ILE A 495 -24.49 4.73 -8.92
N ARG A 496 -24.91 5.69 -9.75
CA ARG A 496 -25.78 6.80 -9.37
C ARG A 496 -27.04 6.35 -8.63
N GLU A 497 -27.73 5.35 -9.17
CA GLU A 497 -28.97 4.82 -8.60
C GLU A 497 -28.75 4.27 -7.18
N VAL A 498 -27.60 3.64 -6.94
CA VAL A 498 -27.20 3.11 -5.62
C VAL A 498 -26.84 4.25 -4.66
N GLU A 499 -26.07 5.23 -5.14
CA GLU A 499 -25.71 6.42 -4.35
C GLU A 499 -26.94 7.20 -3.89
N GLU A 500 -27.87 7.47 -4.80
CA GLU A 500 -29.13 8.16 -4.50
C GLU A 500 -29.97 7.37 -3.49
N ALA A 501 -30.04 6.04 -3.63
CA ALA A 501 -30.76 5.19 -2.69
C ALA A 501 -30.11 5.16 -1.29
N ILE A 502 -28.78 5.13 -1.20
CA ILE A 502 -28.07 5.23 0.08
C ILE A 502 -28.39 6.57 0.76
N LYS A 503 -28.29 7.68 0.02
CA LYS A 503 -28.54 9.03 0.54
C LYS A 503 -30.00 9.24 0.96
N ARG A 504 -30.95 8.83 0.11
CA ARG A 504 -32.39 9.03 0.33
C ARG A 504 -32.97 8.07 1.37
N ASP A 505 -32.68 6.78 1.24
CA ASP A 505 -33.38 5.73 1.98
C ASP A 505 -32.55 5.16 3.14
N LYS A 506 -31.34 5.70 3.36
CA LYS A 506 -30.35 5.19 4.33
C LYS A 506 -30.08 3.70 4.17
N MET A 507 -30.00 3.24 2.91
CA MET A 507 -29.70 1.85 2.58
C MET A 507 -28.28 1.49 3.02
N VAL A 508 -28.13 0.35 3.73
CA VAL A 508 -26.84 -0.13 4.20
C VAL A 508 -26.19 -1.02 3.15
N THR A 509 -25.07 -0.58 2.60
CA THR A 509 -24.28 -1.34 1.62
C THR A 509 -22.85 -1.50 2.07
N VAL A 510 -22.16 -2.50 1.52
CA VAL A 510 -20.76 -2.80 1.88
C VAL A 510 -19.88 -2.89 0.64
N ALA A 511 -18.57 -2.77 0.83
CA ALA A 511 -17.57 -3.07 -0.18
C ALA A 511 -16.89 -4.41 0.09
N VAL A 512 -16.43 -5.09 -0.96
CA VAL A 512 -15.50 -6.21 -0.89
C VAL A 512 -14.30 -5.91 -1.77
N LEU A 513 -13.09 -6.11 -1.24
CA LEU A 513 -11.87 -5.78 -1.97
C LEU A 513 -10.71 -6.71 -1.59
N SER A 514 -9.78 -6.87 -2.52
CA SER A 514 -8.51 -7.59 -2.29
C SER A 514 -7.40 -6.70 -1.74
N GLY A 515 -7.78 -5.72 -0.93
CA GLY A 515 -6.88 -4.82 -0.21
C GLY A 515 -6.31 -5.42 1.08
N ASN A 516 -5.68 -4.55 1.88
CA ASN A 516 -5.13 -4.86 3.19
C ASN A 516 -5.74 -4.01 4.33
N ARG A 517 -6.45 -2.91 3.99
CA ARG A 517 -7.13 -2.03 4.96
C ARG A 517 -8.60 -1.85 4.62
N ASN A 518 -9.42 -1.80 5.66
CA ASN A 518 -10.87 -1.67 5.59
C ASN A 518 -11.44 -0.79 6.73
N PHE A 519 -10.62 0.13 7.26
CA PHE A 519 -11.06 1.09 8.27
C PHE A 519 -12.32 1.86 7.83
N GLU A 520 -13.17 2.16 8.80
CA GLU A 520 -14.49 2.76 8.54
C GLU A 520 -14.37 4.08 7.76
N GLY A 521 -14.98 4.16 6.57
CA GLY A 521 -14.93 5.34 5.68
C GLY A 521 -13.66 5.46 4.84
N ARG A 522 -12.72 4.50 4.94
CA ARG A 522 -11.47 4.52 4.14
C ARG A 522 -11.71 4.23 2.66
N ILE A 523 -12.56 3.26 2.35
CA ILE A 523 -12.72 2.74 0.98
C ILE A 523 -13.62 3.65 0.14
N ASN A 524 -14.80 3.96 0.65
CA ASN A 524 -15.74 4.91 0.06
C ASN A 524 -16.59 5.51 1.19
N PRO A 525 -16.89 6.81 1.19
CA PRO A 525 -17.65 7.43 2.29
C PRO A 525 -19.10 6.95 2.37
N LEU A 526 -19.68 6.40 1.29
CA LEU A 526 -21.09 6.00 1.23
C LEU A 526 -21.33 4.53 1.63
N VAL A 527 -20.29 3.69 1.66
CA VAL A 527 -20.44 2.31 2.12
C VAL A 527 -20.29 2.23 3.64
N SER A 528 -21.13 1.43 4.28
CA SER A 528 -21.19 1.32 5.74
C SER A 528 -20.08 0.45 6.33
N GLY A 529 -19.41 -0.35 5.49
CA GLY A 529 -18.37 -1.28 5.90
C GLY A 529 -17.62 -1.85 4.71
N SER A 530 -16.46 -2.45 4.95
CA SER A 530 -15.60 -3.03 3.90
C SER A 530 -15.00 -4.37 4.34
N PHE A 531 -15.00 -5.34 3.44
CA PHE A 531 -14.49 -6.68 3.68
C PHE A 531 -13.28 -6.98 2.80
N LEU A 532 -12.16 -7.33 3.44
CA LEU A 532 -10.97 -7.83 2.76
C LEU A 532 -11.19 -9.28 2.36
N SER A 533 -10.80 -9.64 1.14
CA SER A 533 -10.98 -11.00 0.62
C SER A 533 -10.05 -11.32 -0.54
N SER A 534 -9.94 -12.60 -0.90
CA SER A 534 -9.16 -13.00 -2.07
C SER A 534 -9.80 -12.47 -3.36
N PRO A 535 -9.01 -12.21 -4.42
CA PRO A 535 -9.54 -11.89 -5.74
C PRO A 535 -10.63 -12.85 -6.24
N LEU A 536 -10.53 -14.15 -5.93
CA LEU A 536 -11.54 -15.16 -6.30
C LEU A 536 -12.89 -14.89 -5.63
N LEU A 537 -12.87 -14.60 -4.33
CA LEU A 537 -14.07 -14.27 -3.58
C LEU A 537 -14.65 -12.91 -3.97
N VAL A 538 -13.82 -11.93 -4.35
CA VAL A 538 -14.31 -10.66 -4.92
C VAL A 538 -15.18 -10.92 -6.16
N ILE A 539 -14.76 -11.80 -7.07
CA ILE A 539 -15.60 -12.23 -8.20
C ILE A 539 -16.88 -12.90 -7.70
N ALA A 540 -16.77 -13.88 -6.80
CA ALA A 540 -17.94 -14.61 -6.29
C ALA A 540 -18.99 -13.69 -5.63
N TYR A 541 -18.56 -12.75 -4.79
CA TYR A 541 -19.44 -11.78 -4.16
C TYR A 541 -20.04 -10.78 -5.15
N SER A 542 -19.37 -10.47 -6.27
CA SER A 542 -19.95 -9.63 -7.33
C SER A 542 -21.09 -10.34 -8.09
N LEU A 543 -21.02 -11.66 -8.22
CA LEU A 543 -22.08 -12.50 -8.80
C LEU A 543 -23.27 -12.63 -7.85
N ALA A 544 -22.99 -12.92 -6.57
CA ALA A 544 -24.00 -13.02 -5.52
C ALA A 544 -24.69 -11.68 -5.23
N GLY A 545 -23.92 -10.59 -5.22
CA GLY A 545 -24.38 -9.22 -4.95
C GLY A 545 -24.68 -8.92 -3.47
N ARG A 546 -24.34 -9.81 -2.54
CA ARG A 546 -24.55 -9.65 -1.09
C ARG A 546 -23.46 -10.37 -0.30
N ILE A 547 -23.09 -9.83 0.87
CA ILE A 547 -22.00 -10.38 1.69
C ILE A 547 -22.44 -11.61 2.52
N ASP A 548 -23.72 -11.75 2.83
CA ASP A 548 -24.28 -12.79 3.71
C ASP A 548 -24.84 -14.02 2.97
N ILE A 549 -24.30 -14.31 1.79
CA ILE A 549 -24.58 -15.53 1.03
C ILE A 549 -23.94 -16.74 1.73
N ASP A 550 -24.70 -17.83 1.88
CA ASP A 550 -24.17 -19.14 2.24
C ASP A 550 -23.70 -19.90 0.99
N PHE A 551 -22.40 -19.83 0.69
CA PHE A 551 -21.83 -20.51 -0.48
C PHE A 551 -21.97 -22.05 -0.47
N SER A 552 -22.33 -22.65 0.68
CA SER A 552 -22.53 -24.10 0.79
C SER A 552 -23.91 -24.55 0.34
N SER A 553 -24.92 -23.67 0.44
CA SER A 553 -26.34 -24.01 0.26
C SER A 553 -27.09 -23.09 -0.70
N GLU A 554 -26.60 -21.88 -0.98
CA GLU A 554 -27.21 -20.91 -1.87
C GLU A 554 -26.47 -20.82 -3.22
N PRO A 555 -27.17 -20.81 -4.36
CA PRO A 555 -26.53 -20.62 -5.66
C PRO A 555 -26.08 -19.17 -5.85
N LEU A 556 -24.99 -18.98 -6.61
CA LEU A 556 -24.55 -17.66 -7.07
C LEU A 556 -25.53 -17.05 -8.09
N GLY A 557 -26.15 -17.93 -8.87
CA GLY A 557 -27.15 -17.61 -9.88
C GLY A 557 -27.63 -18.87 -10.60
N TYR A 558 -28.31 -18.69 -11.72
CA TYR A 558 -28.84 -19.77 -12.53
C TYR A 558 -28.27 -19.69 -13.94
N ASP A 559 -27.97 -20.84 -14.53
CA ASP A 559 -27.54 -20.92 -15.93
C ASP A 559 -28.72 -20.63 -16.89
N PRO A 560 -28.48 -20.48 -18.21
CA PRO A 560 -29.54 -20.25 -19.19
C PRO A 560 -30.61 -21.35 -19.27
N ASN A 561 -30.36 -22.54 -18.69
CA ASN A 561 -31.30 -23.65 -18.61
C ASN A 561 -32.06 -23.68 -17.25
N GLY A 562 -31.87 -22.66 -16.40
CA GLY A 562 -32.48 -22.57 -15.07
C GLY A 562 -31.83 -23.47 -14.01
N LYS A 563 -30.64 -24.04 -14.27
CA LYS A 563 -29.94 -24.86 -13.26
C LYS A 563 -29.16 -23.97 -12.29
N PRO A 564 -29.23 -24.24 -10.97
CA PRO A 564 -28.46 -23.48 -9.98
C PRO A 564 -26.97 -23.70 -10.18
N VAL A 565 -26.19 -22.62 -10.08
CA VAL A 565 -24.72 -22.64 -10.14
C VAL A 565 -24.17 -22.23 -8.78
N PHE A 566 -23.45 -23.13 -8.12
CA PHE A 566 -22.84 -22.91 -6.81
C PHE A 566 -21.39 -22.48 -6.92
N LEU A 567 -20.81 -21.96 -5.83
CA LEU A 567 -19.39 -21.56 -5.80
C LEU A 567 -18.46 -22.71 -6.20
N LYS A 568 -18.72 -23.92 -5.67
CA LYS A 568 -17.96 -25.14 -5.98
C LYS A 568 -17.95 -25.51 -7.47
N ASP A 569 -18.97 -25.08 -8.23
CA ASP A 569 -19.09 -25.41 -9.65
C ASP A 569 -18.18 -24.56 -10.54
N ILE A 570 -17.73 -23.41 -10.03
CA ILE A 570 -16.89 -22.45 -10.75
C ILE A 570 -15.50 -22.27 -10.12
N TRP A 571 -15.28 -22.79 -8.91
CA TRP A 571 -14.00 -22.68 -8.22
C TRP A 571 -12.93 -23.55 -8.90
N PRO A 572 -11.78 -22.97 -9.31
CA PRO A 572 -10.72 -23.74 -9.97
C PRO A 572 -9.94 -24.60 -8.97
N ASP A 573 -9.49 -25.77 -9.42
CA ASP A 573 -8.50 -26.56 -8.70
C ASP A 573 -7.08 -25.95 -8.84
N LEU A 574 -6.21 -26.29 -7.89
CA LEU A 574 -4.85 -25.74 -7.84
C LEU A 574 -3.97 -26.20 -9.01
N GLN A 575 -4.22 -27.39 -9.57
CA GLN A 575 -3.43 -27.89 -10.70
C GLN A 575 -3.72 -27.08 -11.98
N THR A 576 -4.98 -26.70 -12.18
CA THR A 576 -5.39 -25.81 -13.27
C THR A 576 -4.72 -24.45 -13.14
N ILE A 577 -4.72 -23.82 -11.96
CA ILE A 577 -4.02 -22.53 -11.74
C ILE A 577 -2.53 -22.65 -12.10
N ARG A 578 -1.84 -23.65 -11.55
CA ARG A 578 -0.41 -23.89 -11.80
C ARG A 578 -0.08 -24.17 -13.26
N LYS A 579 -0.99 -24.83 -14.00
CA LYS A 579 -0.84 -25.05 -15.44
C LYS A 579 -0.81 -23.71 -16.17
N TYR A 580 -1.76 -22.83 -15.89
CA TYR A 580 -1.83 -21.50 -16.50
C TYR A 580 -0.61 -20.64 -16.12
N GLU A 581 -0.17 -20.65 -14.87
CA GLU A 581 1.06 -19.98 -14.47
C GLU A 581 2.26 -20.48 -15.27
N LYS A 582 2.48 -21.80 -15.30
CA LYS A 582 3.61 -22.39 -16.03
C LYS A 582 3.57 -22.05 -17.52
N GLU A 583 2.38 -21.98 -18.12
CA GLU A 583 2.18 -21.75 -19.54
C GLU A 583 2.26 -20.27 -19.95
N PHE A 584 1.79 -19.35 -19.10
CA PHE A 584 1.62 -17.94 -19.46
C PHE A 584 2.45 -16.98 -18.62
N LEU A 585 2.87 -17.31 -17.40
CA LEU A 585 3.75 -16.46 -16.61
C LEU A 585 5.21 -16.64 -17.06
N LYS A 586 5.70 -15.73 -17.91
CA LYS A 586 7.01 -15.87 -18.55
C LYS A 586 7.96 -14.74 -18.21
N ARG A 587 9.23 -15.12 -18.01
CA ARG A 587 10.37 -14.19 -17.83
C ARG A 587 10.43 -13.08 -18.89
N LYS A 588 10.08 -13.39 -20.14
CA LYS A 588 10.10 -12.41 -21.24
C LYS A 588 9.20 -11.19 -20.98
N PHE A 589 8.09 -11.35 -20.25
CA PHE A 589 7.18 -10.24 -19.95
C PHE A 589 7.80 -9.27 -18.94
N TYR A 590 8.48 -9.79 -17.92
CA TYR A 590 9.24 -8.96 -16.99
C TYR A 590 10.40 -8.23 -17.70
N LEU A 591 11.16 -8.93 -18.56
CA LEU A 591 12.25 -8.31 -19.31
C LEU A 591 11.77 -7.20 -20.26
N LEU A 592 10.60 -7.37 -20.89
CA LEU A 592 10.00 -6.36 -21.76
C LEU A 592 9.65 -5.06 -21.00
N LYS A 593 9.30 -5.17 -19.72
CA LYS A 593 8.90 -4.03 -18.89
C LYS A 593 10.07 -3.43 -18.10
N LYS A 594 11.12 -4.19 -17.77
CA LYS A 594 12.19 -3.79 -16.83
C LYS A 594 12.74 -2.39 -17.04
N ASP A 595 13.09 -2.02 -18.28
CA ASP A 595 13.62 -0.68 -18.56
C ASP A 595 12.50 0.32 -18.87
N ARG A 596 11.39 -0.18 -19.44
CA ARG A 596 10.22 0.63 -19.81
C ARG A 596 9.39 1.12 -18.63
N ILE A 597 9.53 0.54 -17.43
CA ILE A 597 8.84 1.06 -16.23
C ILE A 597 9.28 2.48 -15.86
N PHE A 598 10.47 2.92 -16.27
CA PHE A 598 10.91 4.31 -16.12
C PHE A 598 10.46 5.21 -17.27
N GLU A 599 9.97 4.63 -18.36
CA GLU A 599 9.36 5.38 -19.45
C GLU A 599 7.96 5.83 -19.04
N GLY A 600 7.63 7.09 -19.30
CA GLY A 600 6.29 7.59 -19.10
C GLY A 600 5.39 7.30 -20.30
N VAL A 601 4.08 7.37 -20.07
CA VAL A 601 3.11 7.56 -21.17
C VAL A 601 3.33 8.90 -21.86
N ASP A 602 2.68 9.13 -22.98
CA ASP A 602 2.93 10.32 -23.80
C ASP A 602 2.60 11.62 -23.05
N GLU A 603 1.55 11.60 -22.22
CA GLU A 603 1.22 12.73 -21.34
C GLU A 603 2.37 13.08 -20.39
N TRP A 604 3.08 12.09 -19.83
CA TRP A 604 4.27 12.33 -19.00
C TRP A 604 5.43 12.90 -19.80
N LYS A 605 5.67 12.37 -21.00
CA LYS A 605 6.75 12.86 -21.88
C LYS A 605 6.52 14.30 -22.30
N GLU A 606 5.27 14.68 -22.55
CA GLU A 606 4.84 16.01 -22.99
C GLU A 606 4.70 17.03 -21.83
N LEU A 607 4.79 16.60 -20.56
CA LEU A 607 4.79 17.54 -19.43
C LEU A 607 5.90 18.59 -19.59
N VAL A 608 5.46 19.85 -19.72
CA VAL A 608 6.34 21.02 -19.69
C VAL A 608 6.83 21.21 -18.26
N VAL A 609 8.15 21.17 -18.08
CA VAL A 609 8.82 21.40 -16.79
C VAL A 609 9.79 22.57 -16.91
N PRO A 610 10.00 23.36 -15.85
CA PRO A 610 11.01 24.40 -15.84
C PRO A 610 12.38 23.85 -16.25
N THR A 611 13.09 24.58 -17.12
CA THR A 611 14.46 24.23 -17.52
C THR A 611 15.47 24.83 -16.54
N GLY A 612 16.47 24.06 -16.13
CA GLY A 612 17.54 24.51 -15.24
C GLY A 612 17.56 23.80 -13.89
N SER A 613 18.62 24.06 -13.12
CA SER A 613 18.87 23.48 -11.80
C SER A 613 18.08 24.11 -10.65
N GLU A 614 17.34 25.18 -10.94
CA GLU A 614 16.55 25.93 -9.97
C GLU A 614 15.06 25.66 -10.19
N TYR A 615 14.34 25.39 -9.10
CA TYR A 615 12.89 25.32 -9.12
C TYR A 615 12.34 26.61 -8.49
N ILE A 616 11.58 27.36 -9.28
CA ILE A 616 10.92 28.57 -8.82
C ILE A 616 9.48 28.18 -8.51
N PHE A 617 9.08 28.28 -7.24
CA PHE A 617 7.70 28.03 -6.84
C PHE A 617 6.79 29.13 -7.41
N ASP A 618 5.74 28.72 -8.11
CA ASP A 618 4.70 29.64 -8.58
C ASP A 618 3.86 30.14 -7.38
N PRO A 619 3.84 31.44 -7.07
CA PRO A 619 3.04 31.98 -5.96
C PRO A 619 1.53 31.77 -6.12
N SER A 620 1.05 31.55 -7.34
CA SER A 620 -0.35 31.22 -7.65
C SER A 620 -0.67 29.73 -7.49
N SER A 621 0.36 28.88 -7.36
CA SER A 621 0.19 27.45 -7.17
C SER A 621 -0.70 27.14 -5.95
N THR A 622 -1.56 26.15 -6.16
CA THR A 622 -2.37 25.52 -5.11
C THR A 622 -1.94 24.08 -4.82
N TYR A 623 -0.90 23.55 -5.47
CA TYR A 623 -0.38 22.18 -5.24
C TYR A 623 1.04 22.13 -4.67
N VAL A 624 1.93 23.01 -5.12
CA VAL A 624 3.35 23.00 -4.80
C VAL A 624 3.77 24.41 -4.37
N ARG A 625 3.97 24.62 -3.07
CA ARG A 625 4.36 25.93 -2.50
C ARG A 625 5.62 25.78 -1.66
N GLU A 626 6.49 26.79 -1.71
CA GLU A 626 7.65 26.85 -0.85
C GLU A 626 7.20 26.89 0.62
N PRO A 627 7.66 25.96 1.46
CA PRO A 627 7.34 25.97 2.88
C PRO A 627 8.20 26.97 3.66
N PRO A 628 7.69 27.49 4.80
CA PRO A 628 8.39 28.51 5.58
C PRO A 628 9.44 27.95 6.56
N TRP A 629 9.75 26.65 6.51
CA TRP A 629 10.55 25.96 7.53
C TRP A 629 11.93 26.58 7.77
N PHE A 630 12.56 27.08 6.69
CA PHE A 630 13.94 27.59 6.71
C PHE A 630 14.04 29.11 6.90
N ASP A 631 12.91 29.82 7.02
CA ASP A 631 12.87 31.27 7.26
C ASP A 631 12.83 31.61 8.77
N THR A 632 13.05 30.62 9.64
CA THR A 632 12.98 30.78 11.11
C THR A 632 14.36 30.95 11.75
N GLN A 633 14.46 31.84 12.74
CA GLN A 633 15.64 31.94 13.62
C GLN A 633 15.54 30.91 14.74
N SER A 634 16.49 29.99 14.82
CA SER A 634 16.49 28.93 15.84
C SER A 634 17.20 29.42 17.11
N SER A 635 16.43 29.79 18.13
CA SER A 635 16.93 29.81 19.52
C SER A 635 16.07 28.88 20.37
N LEU A 636 16.71 28.03 21.16
CA LEU A 636 16.00 27.17 22.10
C LEU A 636 15.54 28.00 23.30
N ALA A 637 14.24 28.20 23.42
CA ALA A 637 13.62 28.90 24.55
C ALA A 637 12.60 27.98 25.24
N PRO A 638 12.47 28.03 26.57
CA PRO A 638 11.40 27.31 27.27
C PRO A 638 10.02 27.77 26.79
N LEU A 639 9.12 26.81 26.52
CA LEU A 639 7.71 27.10 26.25
C LEU A 639 7.05 27.65 27.53
N LYS A 640 6.55 28.88 27.48
CA LYS A 640 5.84 29.52 28.60
C LYS A 640 4.38 29.77 28.22
N ASN A 641 3.46 29.50 29.14
CA ASN A 641 2.03 29.75 28.98
C ASN A 641 1.40 29.14 27.70
N ALA A 642 1.91 27.99 27.24
CA ALA A 642 1.35 27.30 26.07
C ALA A 642 -0.10 26.89 26.35
N ARG A 643 -1.00 27.23 25.42
CA ARG A 643 -2.42 26.82 25.48
C ARG A 643 -2.57 25.43 24.90
N ILE A 644 -3.43 24.62 25.51
CA ILE A 644 -3.80 23.31 24.98
C ILE A 644 -4.70 23.53 23.77
N LEU A 645 -4.24 23.11 22.59
CA LEU A 645 -5.02 23.21 21.35
C LEU A 645 -6.14 22.17 21.27
N ALA A 646 -5.89 20.93 21.73
CA ALA A 646 -6.85 19.84 21.72
C ALA A 646 -6.47 18.78 22.75
N ILE A 647 -7.46 18.05 23.27
CA ILE A 647 -7.26 16.87 24.13
C ILE A 647 -7.92 15.69 23.43
N PHE A 648 -7.15 14.64 23.15
CA PHE A 648 -7.66 13.45 22.47
C PHE A 648 -7.60 12.23 23.39
N GLY A 649 -8.47 11.25 23.13
CA GLY A 649 -8.41 9.92 23.75
C GLY A 649 -7.42 8.99 23.07
N ASP A 650 -7.57 7.69 23.31
CA ASP A 650 -6.71 6.66 22.72
C ASP A 650 -7.03 6.40 21.23
N ARG A 651 -6.11 5.70 20.55
CA ARG A 651 -6.26 5.21 19.16
C ARG A 651 -6.45 6.30 18.09
N ILE A 652 -5.90 7.49 18.33
CA ILE A 652 -5.78 8.52 17.29
C ILE A 652 -4.78 8.05 16.22
N THR A 653 -5.30 7.76 15.04
CA THR A 653 -4.50 7.38 13.87
C THR A 653 -3.96 8.62 13.14
N THR A 654 -2.96 8.43 12.28
CA THR A 654 -2.44 9.49 11.41
C THR A 654 -3.49 10.04 10.44
N ASP A 655 -4.48 9.23 10.02
CA ASP A 655 -5.63 9.71 9.22
C ASP A 655 -6.55 10.66 10.00
N HIS A 656 -6.60 10.57 11.34
CA HIS A 656 -7.31 11.57 12.16
C HIS A 656 -6.54 12.89 12.23
N ILE A 657 -5.21 12.81 12.39
CA ILE A 657 -4.31 13.97 12.53
C ILE A 657 -4.14 14.70 11.19
N SER A 658 -3.94 13.96 10.11
CA SER A 658 -3.69 14.49 8.76
C SER A 658 -4.44 13.62 7.74
N PRO A 659 -5.73 13.89 7.49
CA PRO A 659 -6.51 13.12 6.54
C PRO A 659 -5.91 13.22 5.13
N ALA A 660 -5.98 12.14 4.36
CA ALA A 660 -5.47 12.09 2.98
C ALA A 660 -6.57 12.08 1.90
N GLY A 661 -7.83 11.86 2.29
CA GLY A 661 -8.98 11.70 1.39
C GLY A 661 -9.59 13.02 0.90
N ALA A 662 -10.89 13.01 0.62
CA ALA A 662 -11.64 14.18 0.18
C ALA A 662 -11.55 15.34 1.18
N ILE A 663 -11.49 16.57 0.65
CA ILE A 663 -11.41 17.81 1.47
C ILE A 663 -12.76 18.16 2.09
N VAL A 664 -13.85 17.77 1.44
CA VAL A 664 -15.24 18.00 1.89
C VAL A 664 -16.07 16.74 1.70
N GLN A 665 -17.12 16.59 2.51
CA GLN A 665 -18.06 15.46 2.39
C GLN A 665 -19.30 15.82 1.54
N ASP A 666 -19.75 17.07 1.61
CA ASP A 666 -20.95 17.55 0.90
C ASP A 666 -20.54 18.38 -0.33
N MET A 667 -20.25 17.71 -1.45
CA MET A 667 -19.85 18.40 -2.67
C MET A 667 -20.92 19.36 -3.20
N ASP A 668 -22.20 19.08 -2.98
CA ASP A 668 -23.30 19.88 -3.53
C ASP A 668 -23.43 21.22 -2.81
N LYS A 669 -23.25 21.25 -1.48
CA LYS A 669 -23.10 22.48 -0.70
C LYS A 669 -22.00 23.37 -1.29
N TYR A 670 -20.81 22.81 -1.55
CA TYR A 670 -19.68 23.59 -2.03
C TYR A 670 -19.86 24.05 -3.49
N ARG A 671 -20.52 23.26 -4.34
CA ARG A 671 -20.93 23.67 -5.69
C ARG A 671 -21.92 24.83 -5.67
N GLU A 672 -22.85 24.85 -4.71
CA GLU A 672 -23.76 25.99 -4.51
C GLU A 672 -23.01 27.26 -4.09
N ILE A 673 -22.11 27.14 -3.10
CA ILE A 673 -21.26 28.26 -2.67
C ILE A 673 -20.46 28.80 -3.87
N TRP A 674 -19.87 27.91 -4.67
CA TRP A 674 -19.11 28.28 -5.87
C TRP A 674 -19.97 29.03 -6.89
N ARG A 675 -21.18 28.56 -7.19
CA ARG A 675 -22.11 29.24 -8.11
C ARG A 675 -22.44 30.66 -7.63
N ARG A 676 -22.65 30.85 -6.32
CA ARG A 676 -22.85 32.20 -5.74
C ARG A 676 -21.63 33.10 -5.87
N LEU A 677 -20.41 32.57 -5.65
CA LEU A 677 -19.17 33.32 -5.85
C LEU A 677 -18.99 33.77 -7.30
N GLN A 678 -19.29 32.89 -8.27
CA GLN A 678 -19.24 33.22 -9.70
C GLN A 678 -20.25 34.30 -10.08
N ASN A 679 -21.36 34.40 -9.34
CA ASN A 679 -22.37 35.46 -9.49
C ASN A 679 -22.06 36.74 -8.69
N GLY A 680 -20.86 36.86 -8.11
CA GLY A 680 -20.38 38.07 -7.43
C GLY A 680 -20.68 38.16 -5.93
N ASP A 681 -21.37 37.18 -5.34
CA ASP A 681 -21.65 37.14 -3.90
C ASP A 681 -20.43 36.63 -3.11
N LYS A 682 -19.50 37.54 -2.82
CA LYS A 682 -18.30 37.23 -2.01
C LYS A 682 -18.65 36.76 -0.58
N GLY A 683 -19.83 37.13 -0.07
CA GLY A 683 -20.29 36.73 1.27
C GLY A 683 -20.59 35.23 1.37
N ALA A 684 -20.89 34.57 0.24
CA ALA A 684 -21.14 33.13 0.17
C ALA A 684 -19.98 32.29 0.74
N LEU A 685 -18.75 32.80 0.66
CA LEU A 685 -17.57 32.12 1.18
C LEU A 685 -17.63 31.85 2.69
N ASN A 686 -18.38 32.65 3.46
CA ASN A 686 -18.56 32.43 4.89
C ASN A 686 -19.39 31.17 5.21
N LEU A 687 -20.04 30.56 4.21
CA LEU A 687 -20.77 29.30 4.35
C LEU A 687 -19.86 28.07 4.22
N ALA A 688 -18.61 28.25 3.77
CA ALA A 688 -17.63 27.18 3.69
C ALA A 688 -17.06 26.89 5.09
N ASP A 689 -17.43 25.73 5.64
CA ASP A 689 -17.05 25.26 6.97
C ASP A 689 -15.70 24.52 7.00
N SER A 690 -15.17 24.10 5.85
CA SER A 690 -13.81 23.57 5.72
C SER A 690 -12.83 24.71 5.45
N PRO A 691 -11.86 24.97 6.36
CA PRO A 691 -10.86 26.02 6.14
C PRO A 691 -10.03 25.80 4.87
N ALA A 692 -9.72 24.54 4.56
CA ALA A 692 -8.97 24.18 3.35
C ALA A 692 -9.77 24.44 2.07
N ALA A 693 -11.05 24.06 2.04
CA ALA A 693 -11.92 24.33 0.90
C ALA A 693 -12.14 25.84 0.69
N ARG A 694 -12.36 26.58 1.78
CA ARG A 694 -12.47 28.05 1.76
C ARG A 694 -11.24 28.67 1.12
N TYR A 695 -10.04 28.31 1.60
CA TYR A 695 -8.78 28.78 1.03
C TYR A 695 -8.64 28.46 -0.47
N LEU A 696 -9.01 27.25 -0.90
CA LEU A 696 -8.96 26.87 -2.30
C LEU A 696 -9.92 27.70 -3.16
N MET A 697 -11.14 27.94 -2.70
CA MET A 697 -12.12 28.79 -3.41
C MET A 697 -11.67 30.25 -3.48
N GLU A 698 -11.04 30.78 -2.42
CA GLU A 698 -10.41 32.11 -2.43
C GLU A 698 -9.31 32.22 -3.49
N LYS A 699 -8.60 31.11 -3.77
CA LYS A 699 -7.60 31.00 -4.84
C LYS A 699 -8.21 30.70 -6.22
N GLY A 700 -9.54 30.69 -6.34
CA GLY A 700 -10.24 30.45 -7.61
C GLY A 700 -10.32 28.98 -8.01
N VAL A 701 -10.13 28.04 -7.09
CA VAL A 701 -10.26 26.60 -7.36
C VAL A 701 -11.72 26.19 -7.19
N SER A 702 -12.28 25.57 -8.23
CA SER A 702 -13.65 25.04 -8.17
C SER A 702 -13.74 23.83 -7.23
N PRO A 703 -14.91 23.56 -6.62
CA PRO A 703 -15.08 22.36 -5.79
C PRO A 703 -14.70 21.06 -6.49
N ASP A 704 -15.03 20.91 -7.77
CA ASP A 704 -14.71 19.72 -8.55
C ASP A 704 -13.20 19.55 -8.78
N ASP A 705 -12.42 20.62 -8.60
CA ASP A 705 -10.95 20.64 -8.70
C ASP A 705 -10.26 20.66 -7.32
N PHE A 706 -10.99 20.53 -6.21
CA PHE A 706 -10.38 20.43 -4.87
C PHE A 706 -9.35 19.31 -4.78
N ASN A 707 -9.61 18.19 -5.45
CA ASN A 707 -8.83 16.95 -5.35
C ASN A 707 -8.81 16.46 -3.87
N SER A 708 -7.82 15.66 -3.48
CA SER A 708 -7.69 15.12 -2.12
C SER A 708 -6.68 15.91 -1.27
N PHE A 709 -6.76 15.80 0.05
CA PHE A 709 -5.70 16.29 0.94
C PHE A 709 -4.34 15.66 0.61
N GLY A 710 -4.30 14.37 0.26
CA GLY A 710 -3.07 13.68 -0.14
C GLY A 710 -2.41 14.31 -1.38
N ALA A 711 -3.22 14.72 -2.38
CA ALA A 711 -2.73 15.42 -3.56
C ALA A 711 -2.22 16.84 -3.24
N ARG A 712 -2.67 17.45 -2.14
CA ARG A 712 -2.30 18.81 -1.72
C ARG A 712 -1.10 18.86 -0.77
N ARG A 713 -0.42 17.74 -0.53
CA ARG A 713 0.71 17.65 0.43
C ARG A 713 1.92 18.52 0.09
N GLY A 714 2.11 18.91 -1.17
CA GLY A 714 3.13 19.89 -1.56
C GLY A 714 2.79 21.33 -1.19
N ASN A 715 1.62 21.58 -0.60
CA ASN A 715 1.14 22.89 -0.23
C ASN A 715 0.80 22.96 1.27
N HIS A 716 1.74 23.48 2.06
CA HIS A 716 1.60 23.59 3.51
C HIS A 716 0.36 24.40 3.94
N GLU A 717 -0.08 25.42 3.17
CA GLU A 717 -1.28 26.21 3.48
C GLU A 717 -2.54 25.35 3.51
N VAL A 718 -2.65 24.39 2.60
CA VAL A 718 -3.79 23.45 2.57
C VAL A 718 -3.64 22.43 3.70
N MET A 719 -2.43 21.89 3.91
CA MET A 719 -2.21 20.83 4.88
C MET A 719 -2.37 21.29 6.33
N VAL A 720 -1.93 22.51 6.67
CA VAL A 720 -2.14 23.09 8.01
C VAL A 720 -3.63 23.28 8.28
N ARG A 721 -4.40 23.75 7.29
CA ARG A 721 -5.87 23.89 7.37
C ARG A 721 -6.62 22.56 7.41
N GLY A 722 -6.01 21.50 6.87
CA GLY A 722 -6.52 20.13 6.94
C GLY A 722 -6.14 19.39 8.22
N GLY A 723 -5.20 19.92 9.01
CA GLY A 723 -4.78 19.32 10.28
C GLY A 723 -5.95 19.13 11.22
N PHE A 724 -6.11 17.92 11.75
CA PHE A 724 -7.22 17.52 12.63
C PHE A 724 -8.62 17.70 12.03
N SER A 725 -8.76 17.86 10.70
CA SER A 725 -10.07 18.11 10.06
C SER A 725 -10.90 16.84 9.81
N ASN A 726 -10.41 15.67 10.20
CA ASN A 726 -11.13 14.41 9.99
C ASN A 726 -12.47 14.44 10.74
N PRO A 727 -13.62 14.20 10.06
CA PRO A 727 -14.95 14.32 10.69
C PRO A 727 -15.19 13.33 11.84
N LYS A 728 -14.35 12.31 11.99
CA LYS A 728 -14.43 11.29 13.05
C LYS A 728 -13.49 11.54 14.22
N ILE A 729 -12.63 12.56 14.17
CA ILE A 729 -11.76 12.86 15.31
C ILE A 729 -12.60 13.36 16.50
N ARG A 730 -12.30 12.85 17.69
CA ARG A 730 -13.01 13.22 18.93
C ARG A 730 -12.08 14.06 19.81
N ASN A 731 -12.28 15.37 19.80
CA ASN A 731 -11.65 16.27 20.76
C ASN A 731 -12.49 16.32 22.04
N LEU A 732 -11.89 15.94 23.17
CA LEU A 732 -12.54 15.88 24.48
C LEU A 732 -12.88 17.27 25.06
N MET A 733 -12.43 18.35 24.41
CA MET A 733 -12.70 19.73 24.83
C MET A 733 -14.05 20.28 24.31
N VAL A 734 -14.70 19.62 23.36
CA VAL A 734 -15.96 20.05 22.73
C VAL A 734 -16.94 18.88 22.65
N GLU A 735 -18.22 19.10 22.34
CA GLU A 735 -19.19 18.01 22.18
C GLU A 735 -19.20 17.44 20.75
N GLU A 736 -18.87 18.29 19.78
CA GLU A 736 -18.85 17.96 18.36
C GLU A 736 -17.68 17.04 17.99
N ASN A 737 -17.89 16.16 17.01
CA ASN A 737 -16.82 15.45 16.32
C ASN A 737 -16.30 16.29 15.16
N GLY A 738 -15.05 16.06 14.77
CA GLY A 738 -14.39 16.80 13.71
C GLY A 738 -13.33 17.77 14.21
N GLY A 739 -12.85 18.63 13.31
CA GLY A 739 -11.78 19.60 13.57
C GLY A 739 -12.19 20.81 14.41
N PHE A 740 -13.01 20.60 15.44
CA PHE A 740 -13.47 21.65 16.35
C PHE A 740 -12.65 21.66 17.64
N THR A 741 -12.42 22.86 18.19
CA THR A 741 -11.78 23.04 19.48
C THR A 741 -12.21 24.34 20.15
N VAL A 742 -11.85 24.52 21.42
CA VAL A 742 -12.06 25.74 22.18
C VAL A 742 -10.89 26.70 21.94
N HIS A 743 -11.19 27.89 21.42
CA HIS A 743 -10.19 28.95 21.32
C HIS A 743 -10.04 29.65 22.68
N TYR A 744 -8.86 29.51 23.31
CA TYR A 744 -8.47 30.28 24.50
C TYR A 744 -7.62 31.48 24.08
N PRO A 745 -8.16 32.72 24.16
CA PRO A 745 -7.42 33.93 23.79
C PRO A 745 -6.14 34.18 24.61
#